data_AF-A0AAN0J8H0-F1
#
_entry.id   AF-A0AAN0J8H0-F1
#
_cell.length_a   1.000
_cell.length_b   1.000
_cell.length_c   1.000
_cell.angle_alpha   90.00
_cell.angle_beta   90.00
_cell.angle_gamma   90.00
#
_symmetry.space_group_name_H-M   'P 1'
#
loop_
_entity.id
_entity.type
_entity.pdbx_description
1 polymer ?
#
loop_
_entity_poly.entity_id
_entity_poly.type
_entity_poly.pdbx_seq_one_letter_code
_entity_poly.pdbx_strand_id
1 'polypeptide(L)'
;MHVHVSIGAYERALKEQGSADVAYARLMLLGSAGTGKTSLKRSLMEEPFNPHTTSTIVSDVSSVRPFGHEWQTMREKKWRETTQKDEIEELAHLFESCLSSSSSHHPSVLSTEYSHDESIATSSIASDLNVESHIQSILERVDGIYWTTESLVQPFLHIWDCGGQPVFLEILPAFLTPRTMFLLLFDASVDFKERWQSRQNTPDGKVLFGEVVNESTSNLMAKWMSTIHSHLMKHSKDDTSPSLYCIGTHGDKLRRKRKKEVKKQIQSLYEKREFSDLIKDVLIIDNTTSGKGEEEDPSITKLRRAIDSFIYKLVVQTPVNWVLFRKVVQVLKQNFISVSDAVAIGVACHIPANDVPEVLKFYHELGAVLYYPQIEGLRNKVILSPKWFVGVIGKVFPLEKSLSGTKRWSLLRTKGILVQPLYQEVWQSSGIDPEEIIELLVNFRLAAQVQTEHYNSRFKQYFLPAVLPGYTGDPNDVRPGYKLRASPVHITFSTGYVPPGFFTRLATAVATNDNVKLNFDNVYTAAPNAGFFDRLAITMKLHLKVERKSIYRNRVCFSYGRPSDDFVLTDINDAIQVDVLRYVSESTHPVPLKLVCQEILKLLDECCQKVEDTLYHGHHADHSSRRIQYVCQCKRSKEVHYIQDIDAEEQTCFDPVYCKMKRIPRSLTKNESLWFKKEREDLSKDKQIQCLQEISPSEEINVVDDDDDKPTLQKVKSTTNYSPTQISESNDDQKKAILTIRNLIEILRVLKDGHFQTKKWIDLGLYLGLFHNDLKTIETNYPRDAEQCLRECLAKWLTDDIEATWDKLAIAAGEVGETSVAEYIKSRKELI
;
A
#
# COMPACT_ATOMS: atom_id res chain seq x y z
N MET A 1 -16.69 -26.91 8.13
CA MET A 1 -15.39 -26.21 8.24
C MET A 1 -14.54 -26.56 7.02
N HIS A 2 -14.86 -25.98 5.86
CA HIS A 2 -14.29 -26.42 4.58
C HIS A 2 -13.02 -25.64 4.24
N VAL A 3 -11.86 -26.30 4.33
CA VAL A 3 -10.74 -26.01 3.42
C VAL A 3 -11.26 -26.37 2.02
N HIS A 4 -11.05 -25.55 0.99
CA HIS A 4 -11.62 -25.74 -0.35
C HIS A 4 -10.91 -26.86 -1.13
N VAL A 5 -10.79 -28.03 -0.50
CA VAL A 5 -10.28 -29.26 -1.08
C VAL A 5 -11.44 -30.09 -1.60
N SER A 6 -11.23 -30.89 -2.65
CA SER A 6 -12.18 -31.93 -3.05
C SER A 6 -12.55 -32.80 -1.85
N ILE A 7 -13.78 -32.64 -1.36
CA ILE A 7 -14.32 -33.28 -0.14
C ILE A 7 -14.06 -34.79 -0.15
N GLY A 8 -14.10 -35.42 -1.32
CA GLY A 8 -13.90 -36.86 -1.48
C GLY A 8 -12.52 -37.38 -1.05
N ALA A 9 -11.42 -36.71 -1.41
CA ALA A 9 -10.08 -37.20 -1.08
C ALA A 9 -9.77 -37.05 0.42
N TYR A 10 -10.12 -35.89 0.98
CA TYR A 10 -9.90 -35.57 2.38
C TYR A 10 -10.76 -36.42 3.33
N GLU A 11 -12.06 -36.59 3.05
CA GLU A 11 -12.93 -37.43 3.88
C GLU A 11 -12.58 -38.92 3.82
N ARG A 12 -12.14 -39.42 2.66
CA ARG A 12 -11.62 -40.80 2.54
C ARG A 12 -10.38 -40.99 3.39
N ALA A 13 -9.39 -40.10 3.24
CA ALA A 13 -8.14 -40.17 3.99
C ALA A 13 -8.37 -40.14 5.52
N LEU A 14 -9.28 -39.29 6.01
CA LEU A 14 -9.64 -39.26 7.44
C LEU A 14 -10.22 -40.58 7.95
N LYS A 15 -11.06 -41.26 7.14
CA LYS A 15 -11.67 -42.54 7.51
C LYS A 15 -10.67 -43.69 7.47
N GLU A 16 -9.77 -43.70 6.50
CA GLU A 16 -8.85 -44.81 6.24
C GLU A 16 -7.58 -44.74 7.08
N GLN A 17 -7.09 -43.53 7.42
CA GLN A 17 -5.76 -43.32 7.98
C GLN A 17 -5.78 -42.85 9.45
N GLY A 18 -6.97 -42.64 10.01
CA GLY A 18 -7.14 -41.90 11.26
C GLY A 18 -6.86 -40.40 11.11
N SER A 19 -6.99 -39.66 12.20
CA SER A 19 -6.91 -38.20 12.20
C SER A 19 -6.15 -37.65 13.39
N ALA A 20 -5.40 -36.59 13.14
CA ALA A 20 -4.77 -35.75 14.15
C ALA A 20 -5.47 -34.40 14.26
N ASP A 21 -5.72 -33.92 15.48
CA ASP A 21 -6.21 -32.55 15.69
C ASP A 21 -5.06 -31.55 15.56
N VAL A 22 -5.01 -30.81 14.45
CA VAL A 22 -3.97 -29.83 14.17
C VAL A 22 -4.56 -28.43 14.05
N ALA A 23 -4.06 -27.50 14.87
CA ALA A 23 -4.44 -26.10 14.82
C ALA A 23 -3.49 -25.33 13.90
N TYR A 24 -3.93 -25.06 12.68
CA TYR A 24 -3.17 -24.25 11.73
C TYR A 24 -3.56 -22.79 11.86
N ALA A 25 -2.64 -21.97 12.35
CA ALA A 25 -2.85 -20.56 12.56
C ALA A 25 -1.73 -19.72 11.94
N ARG A 26 -2.09 -18.54 11.44
CA ARG A 26 -1.15 -17.52 11.02
C ARG A 26 -1.33 -16.26 11.87
N LEU A 27 -0.23 -15.64 12.28
CA LEU A 27 -0.19 -14.33 12.92
C LEU A 27 0.54 -13.36 11.99
N MET A 28 -0.17 -12.36 11.45
CA MET A 28 0.42 -11.34 10.59
C MET A 28 0.59 -10.02 11.34
N LEU A 29 1.83 -9.54 11.44
CA LEU A 29 2.18 -8.24 12.02
C LEU A 29 2.23 -7.20 10.90
N LEU A 30 1.28 -6.26 10.91
CA LEU A 30 1.13 -5.22 9.91
C LEU A 30 1.37 -3.83 10.52
N GLY A 31 1.82 -2.87 9.73
CA GLY A 31 2.06 -1.48 10.17
C GLY A 31 3.31 -0.87 9.54
N SER A 32 3.45 0.44 9.64
CA SER A 32 4.57 1.19 9.03
C SER A 32 5.94 0.76 9.57
N ALA A 33 7.00 1.00 8.80
CA ALA A 33 8.37 0.61 9.18
C ALA A 33 8.83 1.38 10.43
N GLY A 34 9.40 0.68 11.40
CA GLY A 34 9.88 1.26 12.66
C GLY A 34 8.84 1.36 13.78
N THR A 35 7.62 0.84 13.62
CA THR A 35 6.58 0.85 14.67
C THR A 35 6.76 -0.18 15.78
N GLY A 36 7.80 -1.02 15.74
CA GLY A 36 8.06 -2.04 16.78
C GLY A 36 7.46 -3.42 16.52
N LYS A 37 7.19 -3.79 15.25
CA LYS A 37 6.71 -5.14 14.86
C LYS A 37 7.65 -6.25 15.34
N THR A 38 8.92 -6.16 15.00
CA THR A 38 9.95 -7.10 15.44
C THR A 38 10.09 -7.13 16.97
N SER A 39 10.00 -5.98 17.64
CA SER A 39 10.02 -5.91 19.11
C SER A 39 8.80 -6.61 19.73
N LEU A 40 7.61 -6.47 19.14
CA LEU A 40 6.41 -7.19 19.59
C LEU A 40 6.53 -8.70 19.36
N LYS A 41 7.05 -9.15 18.21
CA LYS A 41 7.34 -10.58 17.97
C LYS A 41 8.22 -11.15 19.09
N ARG A 42 9.31 -10.45 19.45
CA ARG A 42 10.19 -10.82 20.59
C ARG A 42 9.44 -10.87 21.92
N SER A 43 8.53 -9.92 22.17
CA SER A 43 7.69 -9.93 23.37
C SER A 43 6.71 -11.09 23.44
N LEU A 44 6.12 -11.48 22.31
CA LEU A 44 5.30 -12.69 22.26
C LEU A 44 6.12 -13.96 22.57
N MET A 45 7.40 -13.95 22.19
CA MET A 45 8.38 -15.01 22.48
C MET A 45 9.01 -14.93 23.89
N GLU A 46 8.56 -14.00 24.74
CA GLU A 46 9.13 -13.75 26.08
C GLU A 46 10.64 -13.45 26.09
N GLU A 47 11.15 -12.94 24.97
CA GLU A 47 12.54 -12.52 24.88
C GLU A 47 12.74 -11.15 25.53
N PRO A 48 13.91 -10.88 26.14
CA PRO A 48 14.24 -9.55 26.63
C PRO A 48 14.17 -8.50 25.52
N PHE A 49 13.72 -7.31 25.91
CA PHE A 49 13.70 -6.15 25.01
C PHE A 49 15.11 -5.86 24.48
N ASN A 50 15.20 -5.70 23.16
CA ASN A 50 16.43 -5.30 22.49
C ASN A 50 16.19 -3.94 21.79
N PRO A 51 16.86 -2.86 22.21
CA PRO A 51 16.72 -1.54 21.60
C PRO A 51 17.35 -1.45 20.19
N HIS A 52 18.23 -2.39 19.83
CA HIS A 52 18.97 -2.41 18.57
C HIS A 52 18.42 -3.46 17.58
N THR A 53 17.13 -3.79 17.63
CA THR A 53 16.52 -4.67 16.64
C THR A 53 16.64 -4.08 15.23
N THR A 54 17.26 -4.82 14.33
CA THR A 54 17.34 -4.51 12.90
C THR A 54 15.95 -4.48 12.28
N SER A 55 15.73 -3.55 11.35
CA SER A 55 14.44 -3.48 10.67
C SER A 55 14.27 -4.59 9.65
N THR A 56 13.09 -5.21 9.65
CA THR A 56 12.69 -6.20 8.66
C THR A 56 12.61 -5.54 7.28
N ILE A 57 13.54 -5.90 6.38
CA ILE A 57 13.66 -5.26 5.05
C ILE A 57 12.53 -5.71 4.12
N VAL A 58 12.19 -6.99 4.11
CA VAL A 58 11.20 -7.60 3.20
C VAL A 58 10.09 -8.27 4.02
N SER A 59 10.44 -9.35 4.71
CA SER A 59 9.60 -10.05 5.67
C SER A 59 10.46 -11.03 6.45
N ASP A 60 10.22 -11.19 7.74
CA ASP A 60 10.72 -12.32 8.52
C ASP A 60 9.55 -13.24 8.86
N VAL A 61 9.47 -14.38 8.17
CA VAL A 61 8.49 -15.42 8.46
C VAL A 61 9.16 -16.46 9.36
N SER A 62 8.55 -16.75 10.51
CA SER A 62 9.04 -17.73 11.48
C SER A 62 7.94 -18.72 11.84
N SER A 63 8.26 -20.01 11.80
CA SER A 63 7.40 -21.07 12.34
C SER A 63 7.64 -21.18 13.84
N VAL A 64 6.67 -20.70 14.61
CA VAL A 64 6.75 -20.62 16.07
C VAL A 64 5.77 -21.60 16.68
N ARG A 65 6.13 -22.17 17.81
CA ARG A 65 5.20 -22.93 18.62
C ARG A 65 4.89 -22.18 19.90
N PRO A 66 3.60 -21.99 20.23
CA PRO A 66 3.20 -21.47 21.52
C PRO A 66 3.34 -22.58 22.58
N PHE A 67 4.56 -22.87 23.01
CA PHE A 67 4.77 -23.75 24.17
C PHE A 67 4.36 -22.96 25.43
N GLY A 68 3.12 -23.12 25.88
CA GLY A 68 2.52 -22.32 26.94
C GLY A 68 1.52 -23.12 27.78
N HIS A 69 1.14 -22.55 28.93
CA HIS A 69 0.42 -23.20 30.03
C HIS A 69 -0.90 -23.91 29.67
N GLU A 70 -1.54 -23.58 28.53
CA GLU A 70 -2.77 -24.23 28.07
C GLU A 70 -2.54 -25.35 27.04
N TRP A 71 -1.48 -25.26 26.23
CA TRP A 71 -1.22 -26.18 25.10
C TRP A 71 -0.52 -27.49 25.47
N GLN A 72 -0.13 -27.67 26.74
CA GLN A 72 0.43 -28.91 27.31
C GLN A 72 1.53 -29.61 26.49
N THR A 73 2.21 -28.91 25.59
CA THR A 73 3.40 -29.42 24.90
C THR A 73 4.55 -29.52 25.90
N MET A 74 4.83 -30.74 26.34
CA MET A 74 5.55 -31.20 27.55
C MET A 74 6.98 -30.70 27.86
N ARG A 75 7.43 -29.50 27.46
CA ARG A 75 8.83 -29.11 27.75
C ARG A 75 9.09 -27.72 28.31
N GLU A 76 8.35 -26.69 27.93
CA GLU A 76 8.69 -25.30 28.32
C GLU A 76 7.45 -24.41 28.50
N LYS A 77 7.61 -23.33 29.29
CA LYS A 77 6.55 -22.33 29.56
C LYS A 77 6.52 -21.16 28.57
N LYS A 78 7.42 -21.15 27.57
CA LYS A 78 7.69 -20.00 26.69
C LYS A 78 7.59 -20.38 25.22
N TRP A 79 7.09 -19.46 24.41
CA TRP A 79 7.07 -19.63 22.95
C TRP A 79 8.49 -19.62 22.39
N ARG A 80 8.80 -20.53 21.46
CA ARG A 80 10.09 -20.57 20.75
C ARG A 80 9.94 -21.03 19.30
N GLU A 81 10.95 -20.75 18.49
CA GLU A 81 11.02 -21.29 17.12
C GLU A 81 11.08 -22.82 17.15
N THR A 82 10.42 -23.45 16.18
CA THR A 82 10.30 -24.92 16.12
C THR A 82 11.63 -25.56 15.69
N THR A 83 12.11 -26.55 16.44
CA THR A 83 13.28 -27.34 16.05
C THR A 83 12.90 -28.65 15.36
N GLN A 84 13.82 -29.25 14.61
CA GLN A 84 13.61 -30.56 13.98
C GLN A 84 13.28 -31.66 15.01
N LYS A 85 13.83 -31.56 16.23
CA LYS A 85 13.56 -32.53 17.31
C LYS A 85 12.11 -32.43 17.80
N ASP A 86 11.59 -31.20 17.94
CA ASP A 86 10.19 -30.96 18.34
C ASP A 86 9.21 -31.56 17.31
N GLU A 87 9.57 -31.51 16.02
CA GLU A 87 8.73 -32.07 14.96
C GLU A 87 8.69 -33.60 14.94
N ILE A 88 9.79 -34.26 15.31
CA ILE A 88 9.90 -35.73 15.37
C ILE A 88 9.18 -36.29 16.60
N GLU A 89 9.34 -35.65 17.76
CA GLU A 89 8.64 -36.06 18.99
C GLU A 89 7.13 -35.96 18.83
N GLU A 90 6.65 -34.94 18.12
CA GLU A 90 5.23 -34.77 17.83
C GLU A 90 4.67 -35.88 16.92
N LEU A 91 5.43 -36.31 15.91
CA LEU A 91 5.05 -37.44 15.07
C LEU A 91 4.94 -38.73 15.89
N ALA A 92 5.82 -38.92 16.88
CA ALA A 92 5.79 -40.09 17.76
C ALA A 92 4.45 -40.18 18.50
N HIS A 93 4.02 -39.07 19.09
CA HIS A 93 2.73 -39.00 19.79
C HIS A 93 1.54 -39.25 18.87
N LEU A 94 1.59 -38.80 17.61
CA LEU A 94 0.49 -39.05 16.66
C LEU A 94 0.34 -40.52 16.32
N PHE A 95 1.45 -41.20 16.03
CA PHE A 95 1.40 -42.61 15.71
C PHE A 95 0.88 -43.44 16.90
N GLU A 96 1.29 -43.12 18.12
CA GLU A 96 0.79 -43.79 19.33
C GLU A 96 -0.70 -43.54 19.60
N SER A 97 -1.18 -42.31 19.45
CA SER A 97 -2.61 -41.96 19.60
C SER A 97 -3.50 -42.71 18.59
N CYS A 98 -3.02 -42.91 17.38
CA CYS A 98 -3.74 -43.66 16.35
C CYS A 98 -3.74 -45.17 16.61
N LEU A 99 -2.65 -45.71 17.20
CA LEU A 99 -2.57 -47.11 17.61
C LEU A 99 -3.50 -47.44 18.79
N SER A 100 -3.68 -46.49 19.72
CA SER A 100 -4.53 -46.69 20.90
C SER A 100 -6.04 -46.51 20.62
N SER A 101 -6.41 -45.81 19.54
CA SER A 101 -7.81 -45.55 19.15
C SER A 101 -8.38 -46.55 18.12
N SER A 102 -7.56 -47.39 17.50
CA SER A 102 -7.97 -48.36 16.47
C SER A 102 -8.28 -49.74 17.04
N SER A 103 -9.56 -50.00 17.36
CA SER A 103 -10.07 -51.36 17.65
C SER A 103 -10.68 -52.06 16.42
N SER A 104 -10.58 -51.46 15.22
CA SER A 104 -11.13 -52.02 13.98
C SER A 104 -10.03 -52.35 12.96
N HIS A 105 -10.14 -53.54 12.37
CA HIS A 105 -9.29 -54.25 11.39
C HIS A 105 -8.76 -53.48 10.15
N HIS A 106 -8.18 -52.30 10.29
CA HIS A 106 -7.40 -51.66 9.22
C HIS A 106 -5.90 -51.87 9.44
N PRO A 107 -5.14 -52.25 8.38
CA PRO A 107 -3.72 -52.52 8.51
C PRO A 107 -3.01 -51.23 8.92
N SER A 108 -2.42 -51.29 10.10
CA SER A 108 -1.52 -50.31 10.71
C SER A 108 -0.52 -49.69 9.73
N VAL A 109 -0.25 -48.40 9.96
CA VAL A 109 0.85 -47.62 9.39
C VAL A 109 2.24 -48.25 9.68
N LEU A 110 2.34 -49.18 10.65
CA LEU A 110 3.59 -49.83 11.08
C LEU A 110 3.69 -51.34 10.81
N SER A 111 2.62 -52.04 10.40
CA SER A 111 2.63 -53.51 10.19
C SER A 111 2.34 -53.96 8.75
N THR A 112 2.17 -53.03 7.80
CA THR A 112 2.46 -53.40 6.42
C THR A 112 3.96 -53.27 6.28
N GLU A 113 4.65 -54.41 6.21
CA GLU A 113 5.97 -54.47 5.56
C GLU A 113 5.90 -53.57 4.32
N TYR A 114 6.91 -52.73 4.11
CA TYR A 114 7.15 -51.96 2.89
C TYR A 114 7.06 -52.92 1.68
N SER A 115 5.85 -53.22 1.25
CA SER A 115 5.56 -54.16 0.18
C SER A 115 5.58 -53.31 -1.06
N HIS A 116 6.70 -53.43 -1.76
CA HIS A 116 6.97 -52.86 -3.07
C HIS A 116 5.91 -53.30 -4.07
N ASP A 117 4.75 -52.66 -4.11
CA ASP A 117 3.78 -52.88 -5.18
C ASP A 117 2.86 -51.67 -5.36
N GLU A 118 3.45 -50.52 -5.68
CA GLU A 118 2.85 -49.59 -6.64
C GLU A 118 3.91 -48.63 -7.21
N SER A 119 4.12 -48.71 -8.53
CA SER A 119 4.91 -47.78 -9.38
C SER A 119 6.45 -47.79 -9.20
N ILE A 120 7.11 -48.57 -10.07
CA ILE A 120 8.58 -48.65 -10.25
C ILE A 120 9.20 -47.29 -10.69
N ALA A 121 8.40 -46.31 -11.15
CA ALA A 121 8.88 -45.00 -11.56
C ALA A 121 9.02 -44.00 -10.39
N THR A 122 8.23 -44.17 -9.32
CA THR A 122 8.29 -43.29 -8.13
C THR A 122 9.41 -43.67 -7.17
N SER A 123 9.89 -44.92 -7.20
CA SER A 123 10.97 -45.40 -6.33
C SER A 123 12.34 -44.80 -6.69
N SER A 124 12.64 -44.54 -7.97
CA SER A 124 13.92 -43.90 -8.33
C SER A 124 13.97 -42.43 -7.88
N ILE A 125 12.88 -41.68 -8.04
CA ILE A 125 12.80 -40.26 -7.63
C ILE A 125 12.84 -40.13 -6.10
N ALA A 126 12.13 -41.00 -5.38
CA ALA A 126 12.19 -41.05 -3.92
C ALA A 126 13.60 -41.40 -3.41
N SER A 127 14.34 -42.22 -4.15
CA SER A 127 15.72 -42.59 -3.83
C SER A 127 16.71 -41.44 -4.02
N ASP A 128 16.56 -40.61 -5.07
CA ASP A 128 17.40 -39.42 -5.31
C ASP A 128 17.24 -38.36 -4.19
N LEU A 129 16.04 -38.25 -3.63
CA LEU A 129 15.72 -37.37 -2.51
C LEU A 129 15.96 -38.02 -1.14
N ASN A 130 16.44 -39.27 -1.12
CA ASN A 130 16.67 -40.08 0.08
C ASN A 130 15.44 -40.15 1.02
N VAL A 131 14.24 -40.13 0.42
CA VAL A 131 12.95 -40.01 1.14
C VAL A 131 12.74 -41.19 2.08
N GLU A 132 13.01 -42.41 1.62
CA GLU A 132 12.87 -43.62 2.45
C GLU A 132 13.80 -43.57 3.67
N SER A 133 15.04 -43.11 3.51
CA SER A 133 15.96 -42.91 4.65
C SER A 133 15.47 -41.82 5.61
N HIS A 134 14.86 -40.75 5.10
CA HIS A 134 14.27 -39.71 5.95
C HIS A 134 13.06 -40.22 6.72
N ILE A 135 12.16 -40.97 6.08
CA ILE A 135 11.02 -41.61 6.72
C ILE A 135 11.51 -42.60 7.76
N GLN A 136 12.44 -43.50 7.41
CA GLN A 136 13.01 -44.48 8.32
C GLN A 136 13.70 -43.80 9.52
N SER A 137 14.49 -42.74 9.28
CA SER A 137 15.13 -41.99 10.36
C SER A 137 14.11 -41.30 11.28
N ILE A 138 12.98 -40.84 10.74
CA ILE A 138 11.89 -40.27 11.53
C ILE A 138 11.25 -41.39 12.38
N LEU A 139 10.92 -42.54 11.77
CA LEU A 139 10.30 -43.67 12.45
C LEU A 139 11.20 -44.28 13.55
N GLU A 140 12.49 -44.49 13.27
CA GLU A 140 13.46 -44.98 14.27
C GLU A 140 13.58 -44.05 15.49
N ARG A 141 13.50 -42.73 15.25
CA ARG A 141 13.54 -41.75 16.33
C ARG A 141 12.23 -41.69 17.11
N VAL A 142 11.11 -42.05 16.47
CA VAL A 142 9.79 -42.18 17.09
C VAL A 142 9.74 -43.39 18.03
N ASP A 143 10.24 -44.54 17.60
CA ASP A 143 10.21 -45.80 18.38
C ASP A 143 11.03 -45.74 19.67
N GLY A 144 12.00 -44.82 19.77
CA GLY A 144 12.87 -44.66 20.94
C GLY A 144 12.29 -43.82 22.09
N ILE A 145 11.04 -43.34 22.00
CA ILE A 145 10.50 -42.35 22.94
C ILE A 145 9.32 -42.90 23.76
N TYR A 146 9.46 -42.93 25.09
CA TYR A 146 8.43 -43.42 26.03
C TYR A 146 7.56 -42.27 26.57
N TRP A 147 6.22 -42.36 26.49
CA TRP A 147 5.31 -41.27 26.90
C TRP A 147 3.98 -41.68 27.58
N THR A 148 3.26 -40.67 28.10
CA THR A 148 1.95 -40.75 28.79
C THR A 148 0.77 -40.39 27.87
N THR A 149 -0.35 -41.08 28.08
CA THR A 149 -1.55 -41.25 27.22
C THR A 149 -2.56 -40.08 27.18
N GLU A 150 -2.17 -38.86 26.82
CA GLU A 150 -3.16 -37.80 26.51
C GLU A 150 -3.05 -37.33 25.05
N SER A 151 -4.17 -37.38 24.34
CA SER A 151 -4.29 -36.86 22.97
C SER A 151 -4.27 -35.33 23.00
N LEU A 152 -3.20 -34.74 22.46
CA LEU A 152 -2.95 -33.30 22.51
C LEU A 152 -3.15 -32.65 21.13
N VAL A 153 -3.90 -31.55 21.10
CA VAL A 153 -4.04 -30.70 19.91
C VAL A 153 -2.68 -30.13 19.53
N GLN A 154 -2.35 -30.12 18.23
CA GLN A 154 -1.06 -29.67 17.72
C GLN A 154 -1.11 -28.23 17.21
N PRO A 155 -0.61 -27.24 17.97
CA PRO A 155 -0.56 -25.87 17.50
C PRO A 155 0.56 -25.67 16.49
N PHE A 156 0.20 -25.19 15.31
CA PHE A 156 1.11 -24.80 14.26
C PHE A 156 0.89 -23.32 13.91
N LEU A 157 1.76 -22.46 14.46
CA LEU A 157 1.65 -21.01 14.32
C LEU A 157 2.75 -20.47 13.40
N HIS A 158 2.35 -19.88 12.28
CA HIS A 158 3.26 -19.10 11.45
C HIS A 158 3.17 -17.62 11.81
N ILE A 159 4.25 -17.05 12.33
CA ILE A 159 4.36 -15.61 12.57
C ILE A 159 5.00 -14.95 11.34
N TRP A 160 4.29 -14.00 10.76
CA TRP A 160 4.75 -13.17 9.65
C TRP A 160 5.05 -11.76 10.16
N ASP A 161 6.32 -11.47 10.43
CA ASP A 161 6.80 -10.11 10.65
C ASP A 161 6.99 -9.45 9.29
N CYS A 162 6.01 -8.66 8.86
CA CYS A 162 6.01 -8.08 7.53
C CYS A 162 6.87 -6.80 7.49
N GLY A 163 7.58 -6.57 6.38
CA GLY A 163 8.22 -5.28 6.13
C GLY A 163 7.18 -4.15 6.14
N GLY A 164 7.46 -3.08 6.87
CA GLY A 164 6.55 -1.93 6.98
C GLY A 164 6.79 -0.85 5.93
N GLN A 165 7.62 -1.14 4.92
CA GLN A 165 7.97 -0.18 3.89
C GLN A 165 6.82 -0.09 2.87
N PRO A 166 6.61 1.09 2.25
CA PRO A 166 5.44 1.32 1.42
C PRO A 166 5.26 0.26 0.32
N VAL A 167 6.36 -0.09 -0.34
CA VAL A 167 6.41 -1.08 -1.41
C VAL A 167 5.86 -2.45 -0.97
N PHE A 168 6.20 -2.89 0.25
CA PHE A 168 5.75 -4.19 0.76
C PHE A 168 4.28 -4.16 1.18
N LEU A 169 3.81 -3.05 1.73
CA LEU A 169 2.40 -2.88 2.10
C LEU A 169 1.47 -3.02 0.87
N GLU A 170 1.94 -2.68 -0.33
CA GLU A 170 1.20 -2.85 -1.58
C GLU A 170 1.08 -4.33 -2.04
N ILE A 171 2.06 -5.18 -1.72
CA ILE A 171 2.07 -6.58 -2.20
C ILE A 171 1.41 -7.54 -1.21
N LEU A 172 1.43 -7.22 0.09
CA LEU A 172 0.89 -8.06 1.17
C LEU A 172 -0.55 -8.54 0.98
N PRO A 173 -1.48 -7.79 0.35
CA PRO A 173 -2.83 -8.28 0.07
C PRO A 173 -2.87 -9.62 -0.69
N ALA A 174 -1.86 -9.93 -1.51
CA ALA A 174 -1.78 -11.20 -2.25
C ALA A 174 -1.47 -12.43 -1.36
N PHE A 175 -1.14 -12.22 -0.08
CA PHE A 175 -0.79 -13.28 0.86
C PHE A 175 -1.82 -13.44 1.99
N LEU A 176 -2.92 -12.68 1.97
CA LEU A 176 -3.96 -12.75 2.99
C LEU A 176 -4.72 -14.07 2.89
N THR A 177 -4.99 -14.70 4.03
CA THR A 177 -5.79 -15.92 4.12
C THR A 177 -6.76 -15.83 5.31
N PRO A 178 -7.94 -16.46 5.27
CA PRO A 178 -8.97 -16.35 6.31
C PRO A 178 -8.51 -16.80 7.71
N ARG A 179 -7.66 -17.84 7.80
CA ARG A 179 -7.15 -18.44 9.06
C ARG A 179 -6.01 -17.63 9.68
N THR A 180 -6.18 -16.31 9.74
CA THR A 180 -5.13 -15.38 10.17
C THR A 180 -5.63 -14.45 11.28
N MET A 181 -4.83 -14.32 12.35
CA MET A 181 -4.95 -13.20 13.27
C MET A 181 -4.06 -12.06 12.79
N PHE A 182 -4.64 -10.87 12.71
CA PHE A 182 -3.97 -9.65 12.29
C PHE A 182 -3.64 -8.79 13.50
N LEU A 183 -2.36 -8.48 13.68
CA LEU A 183 -1.89 -7.47 14.62
C LEU A 183 -1.54 -6.23 13.81
N LEU A 184 -2.32 -5.16 13.96
CA LEU A 184 -2.11 -3.89 13.27
C LEU A 184 -1.40 -2.91 14.20
N LEU A 185 -0.10 -2.72 13.98
CA LEU A 185 0.79 -1.98 14.84
C LEU A 185 0.93 -0.51 14.44
N PHE A 186 0.97 0.36 15.44
CA PHE A 186 1.29 1.78 15.31
C PHE A 186 2.14 2.25 16.50
N ASP A 187 2.87 3.35 16.31
CA ASP A 187 3.58 4.01 17.42
C ASP A 187 2.58 4.87 18.19
N ALA A 188 2.25 4.48 19.43
CA ALA A 188 1.28 5.23 20.23
C ALA A 188 1.81 6.58 20.73
N SER A 189 3.12 6.81 20.65
CA SER A 189 3.75 8.05 21.11
C SER A 189 3.70 9.18 20.08
N VAL A 190 3.34 8.85 18.84
CA VAL A 190 3.23 9.79 17.71
C VAL A 190 1.76 10.06 17.40
N ASP A 191 1.43 11.26 16.92
CA ASP A 191 0.07 11.54 16.43
C ASP A 191 -0.21 10.74 15.17
N PHE A 192 -1.21 9.87 15.20
CA PHE A 192 -1.57 9.02 14.06
C PHE A 192 -2.22 9.80 12.90
N LYS A 193 -2.52 11.09 13.06
CA LYS A 193 -2.93 11.98 11.96
C LYS A 193 -1.75 12.48 11.15
N GLU A 194 -0.54 12.41 11.70
CA GLU A 194 0.68 12.77 10.96
C GLU A 194 1.00 11.74 9.88
N ARG A 195 1.64 12.26 8.83
CA ARG A 195 2.19 11.45 7.75
C ARG A 195 3.33 10.60 8.28
N TRP A 196 3.33 9.32 7.92
CA TRP A 196 4.36 8.42 8.41
C TRP A 196 5.58 8.40 7.48
N GLN A 197 6.76 8.20 8.06
CA GLN A 197 8.02 8.04 7.35
C GLN A 197 8.58 6.65 7.63
N SER A 198 8.99 5.95 6.59
CA SER A 198 9.63 4.63 6.75
C SER A 198 10.96 4.78 7.50
N ARG A 199 11.14 4.08 8.63
CA ARG A 199 12.40 4.05 9.39
C ARG A 199 13.04 2.68 9.30
N GLN A 200 14.35 2.62 9.06
CA GLN A 200 15.12 1.39 8.99
C GLN A 200 16.34 1.43 9.90
N ASN A 201 16.39 0.54 10.87
CA ASN A 201 17.58 0.29 11.69
C ASN A 201 18.46 -0.71 10.96
N THR A 202 19.68 -0.31 10.65
CA THR A 202 20.70 -1.16 10.01
C THR A 202 21.48 -1.96 11.05
N PRO A 203 22.12 -3.08 10.66
CA PRO A 203 22.92 -3.92 11.58
C PRO A 203 24.06 -3.17 12.28
N ASP A 204 24.60 -2.11 11.67
CA ASP A 204 25.63 -1.24 12.26
C ASP A 204 25.07 -0.16 13.21
N GLY A 205 23.78 -0.24 13.56
CA GLY A 205 23.12 0.65 14.53
C GLY A 205 22.72 2.01 13.97
N LYS A 206 22.85 2.26 12.66
CA LYS A 206 22.38 3.50 12.03
C LYS A 206 20.87 3.43 11.75
N VAL A 207 20.24 4.60 11.75
CA VAL A 207 18.82 4.74 11.36
C VAL A 207 18.76 5.43 10.02
N LEU A 208 18.25 4.72 9.01
CA LEU A 208 17.96 5.27 7.69
C LEU A 208 16.49 5.69 7.62
N PHE A 209 16.27 6.93 7.20
CA PHE A 209 14.95 7.46 6.95
C PHE A 209 14.63 7.33 5.46
N GLY A 210 13.51 6.66 5.18
CA GLY A 210 12.92 6.57 3.85
C GLY A 210 12.08 7.80 3.51
N GLU A 211 11.25 7.66 2.48
CA GLU A 211 10.33 8.72 2.08
C GLU A 211 9.20 8.94 3.11
N VAL A 212 8.70 10.18 3.15
CA VAL A 212 7.47 10.54 3.87
C VAL A 212 6.29 10.26 2.96
N VAL A 213 5.46 9.28 3.32
CA VAL A 213 4.34 8.83 2.49
C VAL A 213 3.20 9.87 2.55
N ASN A 214 2.43 10.01 1.47
CA ASN A 214 1.25 10.87 1.43
C ASN A 214 0.02 10.26 2.11
N GLU A 215 0.24 9.72 3.31
CA GLU A 215 -0.74 8.97 4.05
C GLU A 215 -0.44 9.09 5.55
N SER A 216 -1.47 9.31 6.36
CA SER A 216 -1.37 9.28 7.81
C SER A 216 -1.39 7.86 8.35
N THR A 217 -0.88 7.66 9.57
CA THR A 217 -0.95 6.35 10.24
C THR A 217 -2.41 5.87 10.39
N SER A 218 -3.35 6.78 10.67
CA SER A 218 -4.79 6.49 10.73
C SER A 218 -5.35 6.01 9.39
N ASN A 219 -4.99 6.67 8.28
CA ASN A 219 -5.45 6.26 6.95
C ASN A 219 -4.91 4.88 6.60
N LEU A 220 -3.62 4.63 6.85
CA LEU A 220 -3.02 3.31 6.65
C LEU A 220 -3.76 2.23 7.45
N MET A 221 -4.02 2.51 8.73
CA MET A 221 -4.70 1.57 9.61
C MET A 221 -6.13 1.30 9.13
N ALA A 222 -6.89 2.34 8.79
CA ALA A 222 -8.26 2.19 8.30
C ALA A 222 -8.33 1.44 6.97
N LYS A 223 -7.38 1.69 6.05
CA LYS A 223 -7.24 0.94 4.79
C LYS A 223 -7.03 -0.55 5.05
N TRP A 224 -6.16 -0.92 5.99
CA TRP A 224 -5.92 -2.32 6.35
C TRP A 224 -7.14 -2.98 7.00
N MET A 225 -7.79 -2.31 7.96
CA MET A 225 -9.04 -2.82 8.57
C MET A 225 -10.12 -3.08 7.52
N SER A 226 -10.34 -2.09 6.65
CA SER A 226 -11.27 -2.16 5.52
C SER A 226 -10.95 -3.33 4.58
N THR A 227 -9.67 -3.50 4.25
CA THR A 227 -9.22 -4.53 3.29
C THR A 227 -9.35 -5.92 3.85
N ILE A 228 -8.95 -6.14 5.11
CA ILE A 228 -9.10 -7.43 5.78
C ILE A 228 -10.58 -7.80 5.87
N HIS A 229 -11.44 -6.84 6.21
CA HIS A 229 -12.87 -7.08 6.27
C HIS A 229 -13.46 -7.41 4.89
N SER A 230 -13.20 -6.59 3.88
CA SER A 230 -13.78 -6.80 2.54
C SER A 230 -13.27 -8.08 1.88
N HIS A 231 -12.01 -8.46 2.12
CA HIS A 231 -11.37 -9.61 1.53
C HIS A 231 -11.70 -10.93 2.24
N LEU A 232 -11.84 -10.93 3.57
CA LEU A 232 -11.92 -12.18 4.35
C LEU A 232 -13.26 -12.41 5.08
N MET A 233 -14.06 -11.37 5.35
CA MET A 233 -15.28 -11.52 6.18
C MET A 233 -16.56 -11.80 5.38
N LYS A 234 -16.65 -11.37 4.12
CA LYS A 234 -17.88 -11.60 3.29
C LYS A 234 -18.19 -13.07 3.04
N HIS A 235 -17.23 -13.96 3.29
CA HIS A 235 -17.31 -15.39 2.98
C HIS A 235 -17.24 -16.30 4.22
N SER A 236 -17.02 -15.75 5.42
CA SER A 236 -16.90 -16.53 6.66
C SER A 236 -18.23 -16.56 7.43
N LYS A 237 -19.13 -17.50 7.09
CA LYS A 237 -20.31 -17.80 7.92
C LYS A 237 -20.00 -18.66 9.16
N ASP A 238 -18.74 -19.06 9.36
CA ASP A 238 -18.28 -20.00 10.39
C ASP A 238 -17.21 -19.38 11.34
N ASP A 239 -16.94 -20.09 12.45
CA ASP A 239 -15.95 -19.82 13.52
C ASP A 239 -14.48 -19.60 13.07
N THR A 240 -14.20 -19.64 11.76
CA THR A 240 -12.88 -19.43 11.13
C THR A 240 -12.62 -17.98 10.72
N SER A 241 -13.48 -17.05 11.14
CA SER A 241 -13.37 -15.62 10.82
C SER A 241 -12.03 -15.04 11.34
N PRO A 242 -11.36 -14.18 10.55
CA PRO A 242 -10.13 -13.53 11.00
C PRO A 242 -10.38 -12.67 12.23
N SER A 243 -9.35 -12.50 13.07
CA SER A 243 -9.40 -11.64 14.25
C SER A 243 -8.38 -10.51 14.12
N LEU A 244 -8.76 -9.27 14.42
CA LEU A 244 -7.86 -8.11 14.34
C LEU A 244 -7.68 -7.44 15.72
N TYR A 245 -6.42 -7.18 16.07
CA TYR A 245 -6.06 -6.34 17.21
C TYR A 245 -5.28 -5.12 16.73
N CYS A 246 -5.62 -3.94 17.26
CA CYS A 246 -4.79 -2.74 17.08
C CYS A 246 -3.80 -2.65 18.23
N ILE A 247 -2.50 -2.60 17.93
CA ILE A 247 -1.44 -2.60 18.92
C ILE A 247 -0.66 -1.29 18.84
N GLY A 248 -0.80 -0.45 19.86
CA GLY A 248 0.02 0.74 20.03
C GLY A 248 1.29 0.39 20.79
N THR A 249 2.45 0.47 20.16
CA THR A 249 3.75 0.26 20.82
C THR A 249 4.22 1.56 21.51
N HIS A 250 5.40 1.51 22.14
CA HIS A 250 5.98 2.63 22.90
C HIS A 250 5.11 3.08 24.08
N GLY A 251 4.40 2.13 24.70
CA GLY A 251 3.58 2.39 25.87
C GLY A 251 4.35 2.96 27.06
N ASP A 252 5.66 2.72 27.15
CA ASP A 252 6.58 3.31 28.14
C ASP A 252 6.58 4.85 28.08
N LYS A 253 6.44 5.43 26.88
CA LYS A 253 6.45 6.88 26.67
C LYS A 253 5.12 7.55 27.04
N LEU A 254 4.06 6.78 27.29
CA LEU A 254 2.73 7.30 27.53
C LEU A 254 2.31 7.18 28.99
N ARG A 255 1.88 8.30 29.57
CA ARG A 255 1.14 8.29 30.84
C ARG A 255 -0.24 7.63 30.69
N ARG A 256 -0.76 7.08 31.79
CA ARG A 256 -2.04 6.34 31.82
C ARG A 256 -3.23 7.08 31.18
N LYS A 257 -3.33 8.40 31.37
CA LYS A 257 -4.39 9.23 30.75
C LYS A 257 -4.27 9.25 29.22
N ARG A 258 -3.05 9.42 28.70
CA ARG A 258 -2.78 9.45 27.26
C ARG A 258 -3.02 8.07 26.62
N LYS A 259 -2.64 6.97 27.27
CA LYS A 259 -2.95 5.60 26.80
C LYS A 259 -4.46 5.41 26.55
N LYS A 260 -5.30 5.90 27.47
CA LYS A 260 -6.77 5.84 27.32
C LYS A 260 -7.29 6.73 26.19
N GLU A 261 -6.70 7.91 26.01
CA GLU A 261 -7.05 8.83 24.93
C GLU A 261 -6.74 8.24 23.56
N VAL A 262 -5.52 7.73 23.37
CA VAL A 262 -5.09 7.06 22.13
C VAL A 262 -5.98 5.87 21.82
N LYS A 263 -6.32 5.05 22.84
CA LYS A 263 -7.26 3.94 22.67
C LYS A 263 -8.63 4.40 22.14
N LYS A 264 -9.21 5.45 22.73
CA LYS A 264 -10.49 6.02 22.26
C LYS A 264 -10.39 6.59 20.85
N GLN A 265 -9.27 7.23 20.54
CA GLN A 265 -9.01 7.78 19.21
C GLN A 265 -8.99 6.69 18.14
N ILE A 266 -8.28 5.57 18.37
CA ILE A 266 -8.30 4.43 17.45
C ILE A 266 -9.70 3.80 17.36
N GLN A 267 -10.42 3.65 18.49
CA GLN A 267 -11.80 3.15 18.50
C GLN A 267 -12.72 4.00 17.62
N SER A 268 -12.57 5.33 17.66
CA SER A 268 -13.40 6.23 16.85
C SER A 268 -13.18 6.09 15.34
N LEU A 269 -12.06 5.50 14.89
CA LEU A 269 -11.80 5.22 13.47
C LEU A 269 -12.74 4.16 12.90
N TYR A 270 -13.18 3.19 13.73
CA TYR A 270 -13.91 2.01 13.25
C TYR A 270 -15.31 1.83 13.87
N GLU A 271 -15.66 2.49 14.98
CA GLU A 271 -16.93 2.28 15.71
C GLU A 271 -18.20 2.45 14.86
N LYS A 272 -18.16 3.28 13.81
CA LYS A 272 -19.30 3.54 12.90
C LYS A 272 -19.09 2.96 11.50
N ARG A 273 -18.21 1.98 11.37
CA ARG A 273 -17.83 1.37 10.08
C ARG A 273 -18.30 -0.07 10.04
N GLU A 274 -18.60 -0.57 8.84
CA GLU A 274 -19.05 -1.96 8.63
C GLU A 274 -18.04 -2.99 9.16
N PHE A 275 -16.75 -2.62 9.19
CA PHE A 275 -15.69 -3.49 9.65
C PHE A 275 -15.45 -3.46 11.16
N SER A 276 -16.29 -2.83 11.98
CA SER A 276 -16.12 -2.74 13.44
C SER A 276 -15.95 -4.11 14.12
N ASP A 277 -16.71 -5.10 13.66
CA ASP A 277 -16.87 -6.40 14.31
C ASP A 277 -15.62 -7.29 14.17
N LEU A 278 -14.77 -6.94 13.21
CA LEU A 278 -13.46 -7.56 12.99
C LEU A 278 -12.47 -7.22 14.13
N ILE A 279 -12.58 -6.03 14.73
CA ILE A 279 -11.62 -5.52 15.71
C ILE A 279 -12.00 -6.00 17.11
N LYS A 280 -11.15 -6.83 17.70
CA LYS A 280 -11.38 -7.41 19.03
C LYS A 280 -11.00 -6.46 20.16
N ASP A 281 -9.85 -5.80 20.08
CA ASP A 281 -9.43 -4.81 21.07
C ASP A 281 -8.33 -3.88 20.51
N VAL A 282 -8.11 -2.78 21.24
CA VAL A 282 -6.95 -1.91 21.10
C VAL A 282 -6.09 -2.03 22.36
N LEU A 283 -4.84 -2.47 22.21
CA LEU A 283 -3.89 -2.63 23.31
C LEU A 283 -2.74 -1.64 23.15
N ILE A 284 -2.35 -0.96 24.23
CA ILE A 284 -1.18 -0.08 24.25
C ILE A 284 -0.11 -0.75 25.11
N ILE A 285 0.96 -1.21 24.46
CA ILE A 285 1.96 -2.13 25.01
C ILE A 285 3.28 -1.40 25.27
N ASP A 286 3.85 -1.65 26.44
CA ASP A 286 5.23 -1.35 26.79
C ASP A 286 6.14 -2.57 26.55
N ASN A 287 6.76 -2.61 25.37
CA ASN A 287 7.69 -3.69 24.99
C ASN A 287 8.99 -3.68 25.82
N THR A 288 9.32 -2.61 26.57
CA THR A 288 10.57 -2.54 27.37
C THR A 288 10.54 -3.44 28.60
N THR A 289 9.35 -3.86 29.01
CA THR A 289 9.10 -4.79 30.13
C THR A 289 9.14 -6.26 29.72
N SER A 290 9.32 -6.52 28.42
CA SER A 290 9.34 -7.86 27.82
C SER A 290 10.33 -8.80 28.50
N GLY A 291 9.87 -10.01 28.85
CA GLY A 291 10.72 -11.05 29.44
C GLY A 291 11.05 -10.86 30.93
N LYS A 292 10.43 -9.88 31.62
CA LYS A 292 10.62 -9.64 33.07
C LYS A 292 9.69 -10.44 33.99
N GLY A 293 9.05 -11.50 33.48
CA GLY A 293 8.15 -12.34 34.28
C GLY A 293 6.92 -11.58 34.77
N GLU A 294 6.70 -11.55 36.09
CA GLU A 294 5.52 -10.89 36.69
C GLU A 294 5.52 -9.36 36.52
N GLU A 295 6.67 -8.75 36.26
CA GLU A 295 6.79 -7.30 36.00
C GLU A 295 6.52 -6.91 34.54
N GLU A 296 6.22 -7.89 33.67
CA GLU A 296 5.89 -7.63 32.27
C GLU A 296 4.55 -6.91 32.12
N ASP A 297 4.43 -6.03 31.11
CA ASP A 297 3.18 -5.35 30.79
C ASP A 297 2.03 -6.37 30.66
N PRO A 298 0.99 -6.29 31.50
CA PRO A 298 -0.14 -7.23 31.49
C PRO A 298 -0.85 -7.32 30.13
N SER A 299 -0.73 -6.29 29.29
CA SER A 299 -1.28 -6.25 27.95
C SER A 299 -0.61 -7.26 27.01
N ILE A 300 0.68 -7.57 27.21
CA ILE A 300 1.41 -8.59 26.45
C ILE A 300 0.87 -9.97 26.82
N THR A 301 0.74 -10.25 28.12
CA THR A 301 0.17 -11.50 28.62
C THR A 301 -1.29 -11.68 28.17
N LYS A 302 -2.09 -10.61 28.18
CA LYS A 302 -3.45 -10.61 27.63
C LYS A 302 -3.44 -10.96 26.14
N LEU A 303 -2.51 -10.41 25.37
CA LEU A 303 -2.38 -10.69 23.93
C LEU A 303 -1.99 -12.15 23.67
N ARG A 304 -1.05 -12.72 24.45
CA ARG A 304 -0.70 -14.16 24.33
C ARG A 304 -1.91 -15.06 24.52
N ARG A 305 -2.69 -14.86 25.60
CA ARG A 305 -3.93 -15.62 25.84
C ARG A 305 -4.96 -15.47 24.73
N ALA A 306 -5.08 -14.27 24.14
CA ALA A 306 -5.97 -14.05 23.02
C ALA A 306 -5.53 -14.82 21.76
N ILE A 307 -4.22 -14.90 21.51
CA ILE A 307 -3.66 -15.71 20.43
C ILE A 307 -3.90 -17.19 20.71
N ASP A 308 -3.65 -17.67 21.93
CA ASP A 308 -3.92 -19.06 22.31
C ASP A 308 -5.40 -19.42 22.06
N SER A 309 -6.33 -18.61 22.57
CA SER A 309 -7.77 -18.81 22.34
C SER A 309 -8.15 -18.80 20.85
N PHE A 310 -7.48 -18.01 20.02
CA PHE A 310 -7.69 -18.01 18.57
C PHE A 310 -7.19 -19.28 17.90
N ILE A 311 -6.00 -19.77 18.27
CA ILE A 311 -5.43 -21.00 17.72
C ILE A 311 -6.35 -22.20 18.03
N TYR A 312 -6.93 -22.28 19.24
CA TYR A 312 -7.90 -23.33 19.60
C TYR A 312 -9.14 -23.39 18.71
N LYS A 313 -9.55 -22.26 18.10
CA LYS A 313 -10.70 -22.23 17.18
C LYS A 313 -10.38 -22.74 15.79
N LEU A 314 -9.08 -22.86 15.46
CA LEU A 314 -8.60 -23.22 14.13
C LEU A 314 -8.18 -24.68 14.01
N VAL A 315 -8.50 -25.51 15.01
CA VAL A 315 -8.26 -26.95 15.01
C VAL A 315 -9.00 -27.60 13.85
N VAL A 316 -8.28 -28.42 13.09
CA VAL A 316 -8.81 -29.23 12.00
C VAL A 316 -8.28 -30.64 12.12
N GLN A 317 -9.17 -31.62 11.95
CA GLN A 317 -8.80 -33.02 11.83
C GLN A 317 -7.98 -33.21 10.54
N THR A 318 -6.75 -33.67 10.67
CA THR A 318 -5.83 -33.83 9.54
C THR A 318 -5.46 -35.30 9.41
N PRO A 319 -5.57 -35.92 8.22
CA PRO A 319 -5.14 -37.30 8.03
C PRO A 319 -3.68 -37.48 8.44
N VAL A 320 -3.39 -38.57 9.13
CA VAL A 320 -2.05 -38.84 9.70
C VAL A 320 -0.97 -38.84 8.62
N ASN A 321 -1.26 -39.46 7.46
CA ASN A 321 -0.31 -39.52 6.34
C ASN A 321 -0.03 -38.14 5.74
N TRP A 322 -1.00 -37.22 5.78
CA TRP A 322 -0.79 -35.84 5.32
C TRP A 322 0.14 -35.11 6.28
N VAL A 323 -0.02 -35.34 7.60
CA VAL A 323 0.91 -34.80 8.60
C VAL A 323 2.31 -35.35 8.39
N LEU A 324 2.46 -36.66 8.14
CA LEU A 324 3.74 -37.29 7.80
C LEU A 324 4.36 -36.67 6.55
N PHE A 325 3.59 -36.55 5.46
CA PHE A 325 4.02 -35.91 4.22
C PHE A 325 4.60 -34.51 4.46
N ARG A 326 3.88 -33.66 5.20
CA ARG A 326 4.36 -32.31 5.54
C ARG A 326 5.71 -32.36 6.27
N LYS A 327 5.87 -33.28 7.21
CA LYS A 327 7.08 -33.40 8.03
C LYS A 327 8.28 -33.86 7.22
N VAL A 328 8.07 -34.84 6.33
CA VAL A 328 9.11 -35.29 5.39
C VAL A 328 9.56 -34.12 4.54
N VAL A 329 8.61 -33.39 3.95
CA VAL A 329 8.87 -32.18 3.14
C VAL A 329 9.68 -31.13 3.91
N GLN A 330 9.39 -30.90 5.19
CA GLN A 330 10.14 -29.96 6.04
C GLN A 330 11.60 -30.41 6.30
N VAL A 331 11.83 -31.72 6.45
CA VAL A 331 13.16 -32.28 6.74
C VAL A 331 14.08 -32.29 5.52
N LEU A 332 13.56 -32.26 4.30
CA LEU A 332 14.34 -32.23 3.06
C LEU A 332 15.25 -30.98 2.94
N LYS A 333 14.98 -29.90 3.69
CA LYS A 333 15.73 -28.63 3.65
C LYS A 333 15.86 -28.02 2.25
N GLN A 334 14.94 -28.33 1.35
CA GLN A 334 14.86 -27.74 0.02
C GLN A 334 13.92 -26.52 0.01
N ASN A 335 14.19 -25.56 -0.88
CA ASN A 335 13.36 -24.36 -1.01
C ASN A 335 12.10 -24.61 -1.84
N PHE A 336 12.21 -25.48 -2.84
CA PHE A 336 11.13 -25.93 -3.72
C PHE A 336 11.45 -27.32 -4.25
N ILE A 337 10.42 -28.04 -4.70
CA ILE A 337 10.49 -29.35 -5.36
C ILE A 337 9.58 -29.38 -6.58
N SER A 338 9.72 -30.37 -7.45
CA SER A 338 8.73 -30.57 -8.52
C SER A 338 7.44 -31.20 -7.98
N VAL A 339 6.34 -31.07 -8.73
CA VAL A 339 5.09 -31.80 -8.41
C VAL A 339 5.31 -33.31 -8.48
N SER A 340 6.18 -33.79 -9.37
CA SER A 340 6.53 -35.22 -9.45
C SER A 340 7.22 -35.71 -8.18
N ASP A 341 8.15 -34.92 -7.64
CA ASP A 341 8.82 -35.22 -6.38
C ASP A 341 7.83 -35.22 -5.22
N ALA A 342 6.93 -34.24 -5.18
CA ALA A 342 5.86 -34.20 -4.20
C ALA A 342 4.97 -35.45 -4.28
N VAL A 343 4.63 -35.90 -5.49
CA VAL A 343 3.89 -37.16 -5.70
C VAL A 343 4.68 -38.36 -5.17
N ALA A 344 5.97 -38.47 -5.47
CA ALA A 344 6.81 -39.56 -4.96
C ALA A 344 6.89 -39.57 -3.43
N ILE A 345 7.06 -38.40 -2.79
CA ILE A 345 7.04 -38.27 -1.32
C ILE A 345 5.66 -38.65 -0.78
N GLY A 346 4.57 -38.21 -1.43
CA GLY A 346 3.21 -38.55 -1.05
C GLY A 346 2.96 -40.05 -1.06
N VAL A 347 3.35 -40.73 -2.14
CA VAL A 347 3.24 -42.19 -2.28
C VAL A 347 4.06 -42.90 -1.19
N ALA A 348 5.28 -42.45 -0.92
CA ALA A 348 6.11 -42.99 0.17
C ALA A 348 5.50 -42.77 1.56
N CYS A 349 4.65 -41.75 1.72
CA CYS A 349 3.85 -41.51 2.92
C CYS A 349 2.46 -42.20 2.88
N HIS A 350 2.22 -43.11 1.94
CA HIS A 350 0.94 -43.79 1.72
C HIS A 350 -0.23 -42.83 1.40
N ILE A 351 0.04 -41.80 0.58
CA ILE A 351 -0.98 -40.95 -0.03
C ILE A 351 -1.12 -41.38 -1.50
N PRO A 352 -2.33 -41.68 -1.99
CA PRO A 352 -2.54 -41.99 -3.41
C PRO A 352 -1.99 -40.87 -4.30
N ALA A 353 -1.25 -41.23 -5.36
CA ALA A 353 -0.61 -40.24 -6.24
C ALA A 353 -1.57 -39.17 -6.78
N ASN A 354 -2.81 -39.56 -7.09
CA ASN A 354 -3.86 -38.66 -7.58
C ASN A 354 -4.38 -37.67 -6.53
N ASP A 355 -4.22 -37.99 -5.24
CA ASP A 355 -4.71 -37.15 -4.14
C ASP A 355 -3.63 -36.13 -3.70
N VAL A 356 -2.35 -36.33 -4.04
CA VAL A 356 -1.24 -35.43 -3.64
C VAL A 356 -1.45 -33.96 -4.08
N PRO A 357 -1.90 -33.65 -5.32
CA PRO A 357 -2.20 -32.26 -5.69
C PRO A 357 -3.25 -31.59 -4.79
N GLU A 358 -4.21 -32.35 -4.26
CA GLU A 358 -5.21 -31.86 -3.30
C GLU A 358 -4.59 -31.62 -1.92
N VAL A 359 -3.64 -32.47 -1.49
CA VAL A 359 -2.83 -32.24 -0.27
C VAL A 359 -1.99 -30.96 -0.39
N LEU A 360 -1.43 -30.69 -1.57
CA LEU A 360 -0.68 -29.45 -1.82
C LEU A 360 -1.58 -28.22 -1.77
N LYS A 361 -2.80 -28.29 -2.33
CA LYS A 361 -3.80 -27.21 -2.19
C LYS A 361 -4.22 -27.00 -0.74
N PHE A 362 -4.45 -28.08 0.01
CA PHE A 362 -4.72 -28.02 1.45
C PHE A 362 -3.63 -27.23 2.18
N TYR A 363 -2.36 -27.59 1.98
CA TYR A 363 -1.24 -26.88 2.62
C TYR A 363 -0.98 -25.48 2.04
N HIS A 364 -1.39 -25.21 0.80
CA HIS A 364 -1.38 -23.87 0.21
C HIS A 364 -2.36 -22.93 0.92
N GLU A 365 -3.59 -23.37 1.14
CA GLU A 365 -4.61 -22.60 1.87
C GLU A 365 -4.22 -22.36 3.33
N LEU A 366 -3.57 -23.34 3.96
CA LEU A 366 -3.00 -23.21 5.30
C LEU A 366 -1.72 -22.36 5.33
N GLY A 367 -1.14 -22.06 4.16
CA GLY A 367 0.03 -21.23 4.06
C GLY A 367 1.35 -21.90 4.44
N ALA A 368 1.36 -23.22 4.54
CA ALA A 368 2.54 -24.02 4.85
C ALA A 368 3.44 -24.20 3.63
N VAL A 369 2.86 -24.27 2.43
CA VAL A 369 3.57 -24.32 1.13
C VAL A 369 2.95 -23.31 0.16
N LEU A 370 3.61 -23.00 -0.96
CA LEU A 370 3.00 -22.26 -2.06
C LEU A 370 2.94 -23.14 -3.32
N TYR A 371 1.74 -23.32 -3.87
CA TYR A 371 1.49 -24.14 -5.04
C TYR A 371 0.55 -23.38 -5.98
N TYR A 372 1.03 -23.03 -7.18
CA TYR A 372 0.32 -22.19 -8.14
C TYR A 372 0.08 -22.93 -9.47
N PRO A 373 -0.76 -23.98 -9.51
CA PRO A 373 -1.00 -24.79 -10.70
C PRO A 373 -1.54 -24.00 -11.91
N GLN A 374 -2.19 -22.87 -11.64
CA GLN A 374 -2.76 -21.97 -12.64
C GLN A 374 -1.71 -21.14 -13.40
N ILE A 375 -0.49 -21.01 -12.85
CA ILE A 375 0.60 -20.23 -13.47
C ILE A 375 1.48 -21.21 -14.24
N GLU A 376 1.62 -21.04 -15.55
CA GLU A 376 2.27 -22.02 -16.44
C GLU A 376 3.71 -22.36 -16.00
N GLY A 377 4.57 -21.36 -15.78
CA GLY A 377 5.95 -21.57 -15.35
C GLY A 377 6.11 -22.17 -13.95
N LEU A 378 5.10 -22.03 -13.10
CA LEU A 378 5.10 -22.56 -11.72
C LEU A 378 4.22 -23.81 -11.54
N ARG A 379 3.52 -24.26 -12.59
CA ARG A 379 2.54 -25.35 -12.51
C ARG A 379 3.13 -26.63 -11.93
N ASN A 380 4.38 -26.92 -12.28
CA ASN A 380 5.10 -28.11 -11.87
C ASN A 380 6.04 -27.88 -10.68
N LYS A 381 5.92 -26.76 -9.97
CA LYS A 381 6.76 -26.43 -8.80
C LYS A 381 5.94 -26.25 -7.54
N VAL A 382 6.47 -26.79 -6.44
CA VAL A 382 5.94 -26.63 -5.10
C VAL A 382 6.98 -25.90 -4.27
N ILE A 383 6.67 -24.69 -3.82
CA ILE A 383 7.54 -23.89 -2.97
C ILE A 383 7.33 -24.35 -1.53
N LEU A 384 8.36 -24.96 -0.95
CA LEU A 384 8.31 -25.53 0.40
C LEU A 384 8.53 -24.47 1.49
N SER A 385 9.23 -23.39 1.16
CA SER A 385 9.54 -22.30 2.09
C SER A 385 8.95 -20.98 1.59
N PRO A 386 7.74 -20.60 2.07
CA PRO A 386 7.18 -19.27 1.81
C PRO A 386 8.12 -18.14 2.23
N LYS A 387 8.84 -18.31 3.36
CA LYS A 387 9.84 -17.35 3.86
C LYS A 387 10.89 -17.03 2.80
N TRP A 388 11.50 -18.09 2.26
CA TRP A 388 12.54 -17.96 1.26
C TRP A 388 12.00 -17.29 0.00
N PHE A 389 10.82 -17.71 -0.46
CA PHE A 389 10.23 -17.21 -1.70
C PHE A 389 9.87 -15.72 -1.63
N VAL A 390 9.29 -15.27 -0.52
CA VAL A 390 9.06 -13.84 -0.29
C VAL A 390 10.39 -13.07 -0.26
N GLY A 391 11.44 -13.66 0.31
CA GLY A 391 12.80 -13.12 0.24
C GLY A 391 13.34 -12.99 -1.19
N VAL A 392 13.09 -13.98 -2.06
CA VAL A 392 13.46 -13.96 -3.49
C VAL A 392 12.72 -12.84 -4.22
N ILE A 393 11.40 -12.75 -4.07
CA ILE A 393 10.58 -11.67 -4.65
C ILE A 393 11.07 -10.31 -4.14
N GLY A 394 11.40 -10.22 -2.84
CA GLY A 394 11.94 -9.03 -2.18
C GLY A 394 13.19 -8.43 -2.83
N LYS A 395 14.00 -9.24 -3.54
CA LYS A 395 15.28 -8.80 -4.14
C LYS A 395 15.13 -7.71 -5.22
N VAL A 396 13.94 -7.54 -5.81
CA VAL A 396 13.68 -6.46 -6.80
C VAL A 396 13.18 -5.17 -6.17
N PHE A 397 12.84 -5.19 -4.88
CA PHE A 397 12.35 -4.06 -4.10
C PHE A 397 13.38 -3.40 -3.14
N PRO A 398 14.72 -3.54 -3.29
CA PRO A 398 15.66 -3.09 -2.26
C PRO A 398 15.67 -1.58 -2.14
N LEU A 399 15.66 -1.12 -0.90
CA LEU A 399 15.70 0.29 -0.54
C LEU A 399 17.13 0.84 -0.45
N GLU A 400 18.13 -0.03 -0.36
CA GLU A 400 19.53 0.37 -0.22
C GLU A 400 20.05 1.11 -1.45
N LYS A 401 20.73 2.24 -1.24
CA LYS A 401 21.43 3.00 -2.28
C LYS A 401 22.68 2.29 -2.80
N SER A 402 23.18 1.24 -2.12
CA SER A 402 24.46 0.56 -2.40
C SER A 402 24.52 -0.12 -3.78
N LEU A 403 23.40 -0.66 -4.28
CA LEU A 403 23.32 -1.34 -5.59
C LEU A 403 23.08 -0.38 -6.78
N SER A 404 23.00 0.93 -6.53
CA SER A 404 22.38 1.91 -7.45
C SER A 404 23.23 2.42 -8.62
N GLY A 405 24.40 1.83 -8.89
CA GLY A 405 25.33 2.37 -9.88
C GLY A 405 24.94 2.18 -11.35
N THR A 406 24.03 1.25 -11.67
CA THR A 406 23.74 0.90 -13.08
C THR A 406 22.53 1.65 -13.65
N LYS A 407 22.59 1.96 -14.95
CA LYS A 407 21.47 2.54 -15.72
C LYS A 407 20.16 1.75 -15.55
N ARG A 408 20.25 0.43 -15.37
CA ARG A 408 19.09 -0.46 -15.20
C ARG A 408 18.39 -0.24 -13.86
N TRP A 409 19.15 -0.14 -12.76
CA TRP A 409 18.58 0.17 -11.43
C TRP A 409 17.98 1.57 -11.38
N SER A 410 18.62 2.55 -12.02
CA SER A 410 18.07 3.91 -12.14
C SER A 410 16.74 3.91 -12.89
N LEU A 411 16.65 3.17 -14.01
CA LEU A 411 15.41 3.03 -14.78
C LEU A 411 14.27 2.42 -13.95
N LEU A 412 14.55 1.36 -13.19
CA LEU A 412 13.58 0.76 -12.27
C LEU A 412 13.11 1.75 -11.20
N ARG A 413 14.01 2.45 -10.51
CA ARG A 413 13.65 3.36 -9.40
C ARG A 413 12.99 4.67 -9.84
N THR A 414 13.31 5.15 -11.04
CA THR A 414 12.82 6.45 -11.51
C THR A 414 11.58 6.36 -12.38
N LYS A 415 11.42 5.25 -13.11
CA LYS A 415 10.33 5.04 -14.07
C LYS A 415 9.50 3.78 -13.78
N GLY A 416 9.90 2.95 -12.83
CA GLY A 416 9.23 1.70 -12.53
C GLY A 416 9.46 0.64 -13.62
N ILE A 417 10.50 0.77 -14.45
CA ILE A 417 10.71 -0.13 -15.59
C ILE A 417 11.81 -1.15 -15.26
N LEU A 418 11.38 -2.39 -15.07
CA LEU A 418 12.21 -3.57 -14.85
C LEU A 418 12.56 -4.21 -16.20
N VAL A 419 13.84 -4.30 -16.53
CA VAL A 419 14.32 -4.84 -17.82
C VAL A 419 14.89 -6.24 -17.65
N GLN A 420 14.78 -7.07 -18.69
CA GLN A 420 15.23 -8.47 -18.67
C GLN A 420 16.64 -8.72 -18.15
N PRO A 421 17.67 -8.01 -18.62
CA PRO A 421 19.01 -8.20 -18.07
C PRO A 421 19.13 -7.91 -16.57
N LEU A 422 18.26 -7.05 -16.01
CA LEU A 422 18.29 -6.72 -14.59
C LEU A 422 17.65 -7.82 -13.74
N TYR A 423 16.45 -8.29 -14.10
CA TYR A 423 15.80 -9.33 -13.29
C TYR A 423 16.53 -10.67 -13.39
N GLN A 424 17.16 -10.96 -14.54
CA GLN A 424 18.03 -12.12 -14.69
C GLN A 424 19.24 -12.04 -13.74
N GLU A 425 19.87 -10.87 -13.62
CA GLU A 425 20.96 -10.61 -12.68
C GLU A 425 20.51 -10.74 -11.22
N VAL A 426 19.35 -10.16 -10.88
CA VAL A 426 18.80 -10.14 -9.51
C VAL A 426 18.44 -11.53 -9.01
N TRP A 427 17.88 -12.39 -9.87
CA TRP A 427 17.38 -13.71 -9.50
C TRP A 427 18.25 -14.88 -9.95
N GLN A 428 19.42 -14.62 -10.54
CA GLN A 428 20.36 -15.65 -11.01
C GLN A 428 20.67 -16.73 -9.96
N SER A 429 20.81 -16.32 -8.69
CA SER A 429 21.17 -17.21 -7.57
C SER A 429 19.96 -17.80 -6.83
N SER A 430 18.73 -17.60 -7.32
CA SER A 430 17.54 -18.12 -6.66
C SER A 430 17.30 -19.61 -6.93
N GLY A 431 17.77 -20.15 -8.05
CA GLY A 431 17.43 -21.52 -8.46
C GLY A 431 16.05 -21.66 -9.11
N ILE A 432 15.23 -20.60 -9.11
CA ILE A 432 14.02 -20.49 -9.94
C ILE A 432 14.37 -19.67 -11.18
N ASP A 433 13.82 -20.05 -12.34
CA ASP A 433 13.99 -19.27 -13.56
C ASP A 433 13.40 -17.86 -13.35
N PRO A 434 14.18 -16.79 -13.57
CA PRO A 434 13.69 -15.42 -13.47
C PRO A 434 12.39 -15.14 -14.25
N GLU A 435 12.14 -15.81 -15.37
CA GLU A 435 10.90 -15.66 -16.15
C GLU A 435 9.68 -16.19 -15.40
N GLU A 436 9.81 -17.26 -14.61
CA GLU A 436 8.72 -17.81 -13.78
C GLU A 436 8.32 -16.85 -12.65
N ILE A 437 9.30 -16.13 -12.09
CA ILE A 437 9.04 -15.08 -11.10
C ILE A 437 8.30 -13.90 -11.76
N ILE A 438 8.67 -13.53 -12.99
CA ILE A 438 7.96 -12.50 -13.75
C ILE A 438 6.52 -12.92 -14.04
N GLU A 439 6.29 -14.16 -14.47
CA GLU A 439 4.94 -14.68 -14.70
C GLU A 439 4.07 -14.59 -13.43
N LEU A 440 4.63 -14.91 -12.27
CA LEU A 440 3.98 -14.73 -10.98
C LEU A 440 3.61 -13.26 -10.73
N LEU A 441 4.56 -12.33 -10.92
CA LEU A 441 4.31 -10.89 -10.73
C LEU A 441 3.24 -10.36 -11.69
N VAL A 442 3.23 -10.84 -12.94
CA VAL A 442 2.21 -10.47 -13.93
C VAL A 442 0.85 -11.06 -13.56
N ASN A 443 0.79 -12.32 -13.12
CA ASN A 443 -0.44 -12.98 -12.69
C ASN A 443 -1.12 -12.21 -11.54
N PHE A 444 -0.33 -11.76 -10.56
CA PHE A 444 -0.81 -10.93 -9.44
C PHE A 444 -0.97 -9.44 -9.77
N ARG A 445 -0.78 -9.04 -11.04
CA ARG A 445 -0.83 -7.65 -11.54
C ARG A 445 0.11 -6.72 -10.80
N LEU A 446 1.19 -7.26 -10.24
CA LEU A 446 2.27 -6.46 -9.68
C LEU A 446 3.15 -5.89 -10.79
N ALA A 447 3.25 -6.59 -11.93
CA ALA A 447 3.98 -6.15 -13.11
C ALA A 447 3.10 -6.18 -14.37
N ALA A 448 3.36 -5.28 -15.31
CA ALA A 448 2.76 -5.30 -16.65
C ALA A 448 3.85 -5.29 -17.72
N GLN A 449 3.79 -6.19 -18.70
CA GLN A 449 4.70 -6.13 -19.84
C GLN A 449 4.42 -4.86 -20.64
N VAL A 450 5.46 -4.08 -20.92
CA VAL A 450 5.36 -2.81 -21.65
C VAL A 450 6.54 -2.66 -22.60
N GLN A 451 6.41 -1.75 -23.56
CA GLN A 451 7.51 -1.38 -24.44
C GLN A 451 7.78 0.13 -24.31
N THR A 452 8.97 0.49 -23.84
CA THR A 452 9.38 1.91 -23.69
C THR A 452 10.59 2.23 -24.55
N GLU A 453 10.72 3.49 -24.94
CA GLU A 453 11.88 4.03 -25.65
C GLU A 453 13.12 4.22 -24.74
N HIS A 454 12.98 3.98 -23.44
CA HIS A 454 14.04 4.22 -22.45
C HIS A 454 15.06 3.07 -22.37
N TYR A 455 14.79 1.95 -23.05
CA TYR A 455 15.70 0.82 -23.14
C TYR A 455 15.58 0.12 -24.50
N ASN A 456 16.56 -0.74 -24.80
CA ASN A 456 16.61 -1.46 -26.08
C ASN A 456 15.39 -2.39 -26.20
N SER A 457 14.66 -2.24 -27.31
CA SER A 457 13.40 -2.93 -27.59
C SER A 457 13.53 -4.45 -27.74
N ARG A 458 14.75 -4.97 -27.97
CA ARG A 458 15.01 -6.41 -28.05
C ARG A 458 14.82 -7.16 -26.74
N PHE A 459 14.84 -6.45 -25.62
CA PHE A 459 14.69 -7.03 -24.28
C PHE A 459 13.28 -6.82 -23.78
N LYS A 460 12.75 -7.81 -23.05
CA LYS A 460 11.48 -7.65 -22.34
C LYS A 460 11.59 -6.54 -21.29
N GLN A 461 10.54 -5.74 -21.15
CA GLN A 461 10.43 -4.68 -20.16
C GLN A 461 9.09 -4.81 -19.42
N TYR A 462 9.10 -4.52 -18.13
CA TYR A 462 7.94 -4.63 -17.27
C TYR A 462 7.78 -3.38 -16.42
N PHE A 463 6.57 -2.83 -16.37
CA PHE A 463 6.19 -1.75 -15.48
C PHE A 463 5.79 -2.29 -14.11
N LEU A 464 6.49 -1.82 -13.08
CA LEU A 464 6.38 -2.23 -11.68
C LEU A 464 6.19 -0.95 -10.84
N PRO A 465 4.96 -0.43 -10.67
CA PRO A 465 4.74 0.87 -10.03
C PRO A 465 5.07 0.86 -8.52
N ALA A 466 5.02 -0.30 -7.87
CA ALA A 466 5.25 -0.41 -6.43
C ALA A 466 6.65 0.07 -6.00
N VAL A 467 7.68 -0.03 -6.86
CA VAL A 467 9.06 0.43 -6.54
C VAL A 467 9.24 1.94 -6.59
N LEU A 468 8.26 2.67 -7.13
CA LEU A 468 8.37 4.11 -7.30
C LEU A 468 8.22 4.87 -5.97
N PRO A 469 8.73 6.10 -5.89
CA PRO A 469 8.43 6.98 -4.77
C PRO A 469 6.96 7.42 -4.79
N GLY A 470 6.43 7.81 -3.63
CA GLY A 470 5.10 8.40 -3.48
C GLY A 470 5.07 9.86 -3.94
N TYR A 471 4.00 10.24 -4.63
CA TYR A 471 3.61 11.61 -4.92
C TYR A 471 2.97 12.27 -3.70
N THR A 472 3.45 13.45 -3.35
CA THR A 472 3.05 14.20 -2.15
C THR A 472 2.46 15.58 -2.44
N GLY A 473 2.34 15.95 -3.73
CA GLY A 473 1.81 17.24 -4.18
C GLY A 473 0.28 17.26 -4.29
N ASP A 474 -0.25 18.35 -4.84
CA ASP A 474 -1.69 18.51 -5.07
C ASP A 474 -2.18 17.49 -6.12
N PRO A 475 -3.17 16.64 -5.82
CA PRO A 475 -3.73 15.73 -6.81
C PRO A 475 -4.23 16.45 -8.07
N ASN A 476 -4.71 17.69 -7.95
CA ASN A 476 -5.21 18.49 -9.08
C ASN A 476 -4.12 19.15 -9.92
N ASP A 477 -2.86 19.10 -9.50
CA ASP A 477 -1.74 19.58 -10.30
C ASP A 477 -1.68 18.76 -11.59
N VAL A 478 -1.80 19.42 -12.74
CA VAL A 478 -1.71 18.79 -14.07
C VAL A 478 -0.68 19.54 -14.90
N ARG A 479 -0.15 18.89 -15.95
CA ARG A 479 0.79 19.52 -16.87
C ARG A 479 0.09 20.75 -17.52
N PRO A 480 0.63 21.97 -17.38
CA PRO A 480 0.09 23.15 -18.04
C PRO A 480 0.11 23.02 -19.57
N GLY A 481 -0.78 23.78 -20.21
CA GLY A 481 -0.88 23.84 -21.67
C GLY A 481 -2.04 23.04 -22.27
N TYR A 482 -2.81 22.33 -21.45
CA TYR A 482 -4.04 21.69 -21.91
C TYR A 482 -5.05 22.74 -22.41
N LYS A 483 -5.79 22.40 -23.46
CA LYS A 483 -6.88 23.20 -24.04
C LYS A 483 -8.23 22.81 -23.45
N LEU A 484 -8.40 21.55 -23.10
CA LEU A 484 -9.62 21.01 -22.50
C LEU A 484 -9.25 20.07 -21.35
N ARG A 485 -10.09 20.06 -20.32
CA ARG A 485 -9.97 19.19 -19.14
C ARG A 485 -11.37 18.78 -18.68
N ALA A 486 -11.59 17.50 -18.51
CA ALA A 486 -12.81 16.99 -17.88
C ALA A 486 -12.81 17.31 -16.38
N SER A 487 -13.99 17.44 -15.76
CA SER A 487 -14.05 17.51 -14.29
C SER A 487 -13.51 16.20 -13.71
N PRO A 488 -12.79 16.19 -12.58
CA PRO A 488 -12.28 14.94 -12.02
C PRO A 488 -13.40 13.94 -11.72
N VAL A 489 -13.09 12.65 -11.87
CA VAL A 489 -13.96 11.54 -11.46
C VAL A 489 -13.23 10.74 -10.38
N HIS A 490 -13.96 10.29 -9.37
CA HIS A 490 -13.43 9.52 -8.27
C HIS A 490 -13.95 8.09 -8.33
N ILE A 491 -13.05 7.11 -8.34
CA ILE A 491 -13.38 5.71 -8.07
C ILE A 491 -13.33 5.53 -6.56
N THR A 492 -14.47 5.24 -5.96
CA THR A 492 -14.65 5.10 -4.51
C THR A 492 -15.04 3.67 -4.14
N PHE A 493 -14.81 3.28 -2.89
CA PHE A 493 -15.14 1.96 -2.37
C PHE A 493 -16.17 2.06 -1.24
N SER A 494 -17.01 1.04 -1.07
CA SER A 494 -18.06 1.02 -0.05
C SER A 494 -17.54 1.23 1.37
N THR A 495 -16.30 0.80 1.63
CA THR A 495 -15.62 0.96 2.92
C THR A 495 -15.11 2.39 3.17
N GLY A 496 -15.11 3.24 2.14
CA GLY A 496 -14.62 4.62 2.17
C GLY A 496 -13.11 4.77 2.00
N TYR A 497 -12.38 3.70 1.67
CA TYR A 497 -10.93 3.73 1.50
C TYR A 497 -10.49 2.90 0.29
N VAL A 498 -9.47 3.36 -0.42
CA VAL A 498 -8.81 2.57 -1.48
C VAL A 498 -8.04 1.41 -0.82
N PRO A 499 -8.29 0.14 -1.18
CA PRO A 499 -7.54 -0.98 -0.63
C PRO A 499 -6.03 -0.85 -0.93
N PRO A 500 -5.12 -1.15 0.02
CA PRO A 500 -3.69 -1.20 -0.24
C PRO A 500 -3.40 -2.10 -1.44
N GLY A 501 -2.47 -1.71 -2.31
CA GLY A 501 -2.15 -2.52 -3.49
C GLY A 501 -3.14 -2.39 -4.66
N PHE A 502 -4.32 -1.79 -4.47
CA PHE A 502 -5.31 -1.70 -5.54
C PHE A 502 -4.86 -0.74 -6.63
N PHE A 503 -4.41 0.47 -6.26
CA PHE A 503 -3.96 1.48 -7.22
C PHE A 503 -2.81 0.98 -8.09
N THR A 504 -1.80 0.36 -7.48
CA THR A 504 -0.62 -0.16 -8.21
C THR A 504 -1.01 -1.26 -9.20
N ARG A 505 -1.95 -2.13 -8.84
CA ARG A 505 -2.53 -3.16 -9.73
C ARG A 505 -3.46 -2.60 -10.80
N LEU A 506 -4.18 -1.51 -10.51
CA LEU A 506 -4.97 -0.80 -11.51
C LEU A 506 -4.05 -0.18 -12.55
N ALA A 507 -2.97 0.48 -12.13
CA ALA A 507 -2.01 1.09 -13.03
C ALA A 507 -1.34 0.05 -13.96
N THR A 508 -1.00 -1.15 -13.47
CA THR A 508 -0.49 -2.24 -14.31
C THR A 508 -1.56 -2.79 -15.25
N ALA A 509 -2.79 -2.99 -14.77
CA ALA A 509 -3.90 -3.44 -15.61
C ALA A 509 -4.27 -2.43 -16.72
N VAL A 510 -4.10 -1.14 -16.48
CA VAL A 510 -4.26 -0.08 -17.49
C VAL A 510 -3.09 -0.09 -18.49
N ALA A 511 -1.86 -0.30 -18.00
CA ALA A 511 -0.67 -0.33 -18.83
C ALA A 511 -0.60 -1.49 -19.83
N THR A 512 -1.41 -2.55 -19.66
CA THR A 512 -1.49 -3.68 -20.61
C THR A 512 -2.44 -3.44 -21.78
N ASN A 513 -3.19 -2.33 -21.80
CA ASN A 513 -4.10 -2.03 -22.91
C ASN A 513 -3.36 -1.46 -24.12
N ASP A 514 -3.63 -2.01 -25.32
CA ASP A 514 -2.95 -1.61 -26.57
C ASP A 514 -3.16 -0.15 -26.99
N ASN A 515 -4.28 0.47 -26.57
CA ASN A 515 -4.58 1.86 -26.85
C ASN A 515 -3.94 2.82 -25.84
N VAL A 516 -3.27 2.29 -24.81
CA VAL A 516 -2.67 3.07 -23.73
C VAL A 516 -1.14 3.01 -23.81
N LYS A 517 -0.50 4.14 -23.51
CA LYS A 517 0.96 4.22 -23.31
C LYS A 517 1.29 4.93 -22.01
N LEU A 518 2.32 4.45 -21.31
CA LEU A 518 2.89 5.16 -20.16
C LEU A 518 3.50 6.48 -20.64
N ASN A 519 3.13 7.58 -19.99
CA ASN A 519 3.65 8.90 -20.31
C ASN A 519 4.71 9.31 -19.28
N PHE A 520 5.98 9.24 -19.70
CA PHE A 520 7.17 9.56 -18.87
C PHE A 520 7.65 11.02 -19.03
N ASP A 521 6.93 11.86 -19.77
CA ASP A 521 7.45 13.16 -20.20
C ASP A 521 7.84 14.06 -19.03
N ASN A 522 9.13 14.39 -19.01
CA ASN A 522 9.77 15.42 -18.18
C ASN A 522 10.30 16.61 -19.00
N VAL A 523 9.97 16.74 -20.30
CA VAL A 523 10.55 17.78 -21.15
C VAL A 523 9.47 18.55 -21.89
N TYR A 524 9.23 19.79 -21.47
CA TYR A 524 8.61 20.79 -22.32
C TYR A 524 9.61 21.13 -23.42
N THR A 525 9.61 20.39 -24.52
CA THR A 525 10.12 20.96 -25.77
C THR A 525 9.17 22.11 -26.08
N ALA A 526 9.63 23.33 -25.80
CA ALA A 526 8.96 24.53 -26.28
C ALA A 526 8.62 24.30 -27.76
N ALA A 527 7.41 24.69 -28.17
CA ALA A 527 6.97 24.56 -29.55
C ALA A 527 8.10 25.02 -30.50
N PRO A 528 8.29 24.39 -31.67
CA PRO A 528 9.42 24.69 -32.56
C PRO A 528 9.58 26.19 -32.86
N ASN A 529 8.48 26.96 -32.74
CA ASN A 529 8.39 28.39 -33.02
C ASN A 529 8.59 29.31 -31.79
N ALA A 530 8.90 28.77 -30.60
CA ALA A 530 9.14 29.59 -29.40
C ALA A 530 10.45 30.38 -29.54
N GLY A 531 10.37 31.71 -29.39
CA GLY A 531 11.50 32.62 -29.50
C GLY A 531 12.53 32.42 -28.39
N PHE A 532 13.75 32.95 -28.58
CA PHE A 532 14.86 32.81 -27.63
C PHE A 532 14.48 33.20 -26.19
N PHE A 533 13.71 34.29 -26.02
CA PHE A 533 13.26 34.76 -24.71
C PHE A 533 12.19 33.87 -24.08
N ASP A 534 11.32 33.23 -24.87
CA ASP A 534 10.36 32.24 -24.35
C ASP A 534 11.09 30.99 -23.85
N ARG A 535 12.08 30.52 -24.62
CA ARG A 535 12.93 29.39 -24.20
C ARG A 535 13.71 29.73 -22.93
N LEU A 536 14.25 30.94 -22.82
CA LEU A 536 14.96 31.40 -21.62
C LEU A 536 14.03 31.54 -20.42
N ALA A 537 12.84 32.12 -20.60
CA ALA A 537 11.83 32.24 -19.54
C ALA A 537 11.29 30.88 -19.07
N ILE A 538 11.13 29.92 -19.99
CA ILE A 538 10.81 28.52 -19.68
C ILE A 538 11.96 27.90 -18.87
N THR A 539 13.21 28.07 -19.31
CA THR A 539 14.40 27.50 -18.65
C THR A 539 14.65 28.09 -17.25
N MET A 540 14.40 29.39 -17.05
CA MET A 540 14.49 30.07 -15.76
C MET A 540 13.31 29.74 -14.82
N LYS A 541 12.08 29.59 -15.34
CA LYS A 541 10.95 29.06 -14.56
C LYS A 541 11.10 27.57 -14.22
N LEU A 542 11.85 26.81 -15.03
CA LEU A 542 12.17 25.39 -14.80
C LEU A 542 13.20 25.21 -13.70
N HIS A 543 14.22 26.07 -13.57
CA HIS A 543 15.15 26.01 -12.43
C HIS A 543 14.47 26.29 -11.08
N LEU A 544 13.32 26.98 -11.08
CA LEU A 544 12.49 27.24 -9.90
C LEU A 544 11.39 26.18 -9.65
N LYS A 545 11.17 25.25 -10.59
CA LYS A 545 10.19 24.16 -10.46
C LYS A 545 10.94 22.84 -10.43
N VAL A 546 11.08 22.27 -9.23
CA VAL A 546 11.45 20.86 -8.94
C VAL A 546 11.13 19.97 -10.14
N GLU A 547 12.11 19.18 -10.63
CA GLU A 547 11.90 18.15 -11.65
C GLU A 547 10.72 17.24 -11.27
N ARG A 548 9.50 17.56 -11.75
CA ARG A 548 8.29 16.80 -11.43
C ARG A 548 8.23 15.63 -12.37
N LYS A 549 8.39 14.42 -11.84
CA LYS A 549 8.16 13.18 -12.58
C LYS A 549 6.68 13.09 -12.96
N SER A 550 6.35 12.44 -14.07
CA SER A 550 4.97 12.18 -14.48
C SER A 550 4.39 10.90 -13.85
N ILE A 551 5.23 10.06 -13.25
CA ILE A 551 4.88 8.73 -12.73
C ILE A 551 5.50 8.52 -11.33
N TYR A 552 4.66 8.04 -10.41
CA TYR A 552 4.89 7.77 -8.98
C TYR A 552 4.09 6.53 -8.56
N ARG A 553 4.36 6.00 -7.36
CA ARG A 553 3.66 4.81 -6.84
C ARG A 553 2.15 4.98 -6.69
N ASN A 554 1.70 6.18 -6.32
CA ASN A 554 0.29 6.55 -6.14
C ASN A 554 -0.20 7.55 -7.20
N ARG A 555 0.55 7.74 -8.30
CA ARG A 555 0.15 8.65 -9.40
C ARG A 555 0.78 8.25 -10.72
N VAL A 556 -0.01 7.95 -11.75
CA VAL A 556 0.50 7.53 -13.07
C VAL A 556 -0.20 8.28 -14.18
N CYS A 557 0.59 8.85 -15.10
CA CYS A 557 0.12 9.50 -16.32
C CYS A 557 0.18 8.52 -17.50
N PHE A 558 -0.90 8.49 -18.27
CA PHE A 558 -1.06 7.66 -19.45
C PHE A 558 -1.50 8.51 -20.64
N SER A 559 -1.17 8.06 -21.85
CA SER A 559 -1.68 8.61 -23.10
C SER A 559 -2.58 7.58 -23.76
N TYR A 560 -3.76 8.00 -24.22
CA TYR A 560 -4.82 7.17 -24.79
C TYR A 560 -5.06 7.51 -26.26
N GLY A 561 -5.03 6.51 -27.14
CA GLY A 561 -5.36 6.65 -28.56
C GLY A 561 -4.29 7.33 -29.42
N ARG A 562 -4.61 7.55 -30.70
CA ARG A 562 -3.78 8.31 -31.67
C ARG A 562 -4.68 9.16 -32.59
N PRO A 563 -4.58 10.51 -32.59
CA PRO A 563 -3.77 11.34 -31.69
C PRO A 563 -4.13 11.10 -30.22
N SER A 564 -3.18 11.34 -29.32
CA SER A 564 -3.33 10.92 -27.93
C SER A 564 -3.88 12.01 -27.03
N ASP A 565 -4.80 11.64 -26.14
CA ASP A 565 -5.20 12.42 -24.97
C ASP A 565 -4.52 11.85 -23.73
N ASP A 566 -4.17 12.71 -22.76
CA ASP A 566 -3.56 12.24 -21.52
C ASP A 566 -4.64 12.01 -20.46
N PHE A 567 -4.49 10.95 -19.68
CA PHE A 567 -5.24 10.77 -18.45
C PHE A 567 -4.33 10.40 -17.29
N VAL A 568 -4.66 10.92 -16.11
CA VAL A 568 -3.86 10.73 -14.89
C VAL A 568 -4.70 10.04 -13.85
N LEU A 569 -4.16 8.97 -13.29
CA LEU A 569 -4.71 8.30 -12.12
C LEU A 569 -3.91 8.71 -10.89
N THR A 570 -4.59 9.14 -9.82
CA THR A 570 -3.97 9.50 -8.54
C THR A 570 -4.72 8.87 -7.38
N ASP A 571 -4.04 8.07 -6.55
CA ASP A 571 -4.60 7.62 -5.27
C ASP A 571 -4.50 8.75 -4.24
N ILE A 572 -5.66 9.23 -3.80
CA ILE A 572 -5.84 10.29 -2.81
C ILE A 572 -6.28 9.75 -1.44
N ASN A 573 -6.11 8.45 -1.22
CA ASN A 573 -6.41 7.63 -0.04
C ASN A 573 -7.86 7.14 0.09
N ASP A 574 -8.84 8.03 -0.04
CA ASP A 574 -10.27 7.71 0.05
C ASP A 574 -10.88 7.38 -1.33
N ALA A 575 -10.24 7.84 -2.40
CA ALA A 575 -10.62 7.57 -3.78
C ALA A 575 -9.40 7.48 -4.71
N ILE A 576 -9.63 6.95 -5.91
CA ILE A 576 -8.71 7.10 -7.04
C ILE A 576 -9.27 8.20 -7.94
N GLN A 577 -8.58 9.33 -8.02
CA GLN A 577 -8.92 10.45 -8.88
C GLN A 577 -8.47 10.18 -10.32
N VAL A 578 -9.36 10.45 -11.27
CA VAL A 578 -9.16 10.34 -12.71
C VAL A 578 -9.29 11.73 -13.32
N ASP A 579 -8.22 12.18 -13.97
CA ASP A 579 -8.18 13.43 -14.74
C ASP A 579 -7.94 13.12 -16.22
N VAL A 580 -8.70 13.74 -17.12
CA VAL A 580 -8.51 13.61 -18.59
C VAL A 580 -8.25 14.98 -19.21
N LEU A 581 -7.20 15.05 -20.03
CA LEU A 581 -6.57 16.27 -20.52
C LEU A 581 -6.31 16.18 -22.02
N ARG A 582 -6.70 17.24 -22.77
CA ARG A 582 -6.37 17.39 -24.19
C ARG A 582 -5.51 18.62 -24.42
N TYR A 583 -4.41 18.48 -25.15
CA TYR A 583 -3.46 19.57 -25.43
C TYR A 583 -3.65 20.28 -26.77
N VAL A 584 -4.60 19.80 -27.58
CA VAL A 584 -4.99 20.40 -28.86
C VAL A 584 -6.42 20.94 -28.80
N SER A 585 -6.81 21.79 -29.76
CA SER A 585 -8.21 22.26 -29.84
C SER A 585 -9.15 21.10 -30.14
N GLU A 586 -10.39 21.18 -29.66
CA GLU A 586 -11.43 20.18 -29.98
C GLU A 586 -11.62 20.03 -31.50
N SER A 587 -11.58 21.15 -32.22
CA SER A 587 -11.75 21.20 -33.68
C SER A 587 -10.62 20.55 -34.48
N THR A 588 -9.44 20.35 -33.86
CA THR A 588 -8.26 19.79 -34.52
C THR A 588 -8.07 18.30 -34.25
N HIS A 589 -8.87 17.74 -33.35
CA HIS A 589 -8.79 16.33 -32.98
C HIS A 589 -9.91 15.53 -33.69
N PRO A 590 -9.62 14.37 -34.28
CA PRO A 590 -10.62 13.61 -35.05
C PRO A 590 -11.73 13.03 -34.18
N VAL A 591 -11.45 12.81 -32.89
CA VAL A 591 -12.39 12.24 -31.92
C VAL A 591 -12.77 13.27 -30.85
N PRO A 592 -14.06 13.53 -30.59
CA PRO A 592 -14.50 14.38 -29.49
C PRO A 592 -13.95 13.93 -28.13
N LEU A 593 -13.52 14.86 -27.27
CA LEU A 593 -12.95 14.53 -25.95
C LEU A 593 -13.95 13.78 -25.07
N LYS A 594 -15.24 14.06 -25.28
CA LYS A 594 -16.36 13.39 -24.61
C LYS A 594 -16.36 11.87 -24.85
N LEU A 595 -16.15 11.42 -26.08
CA LEU A 595 -16.07 9.99 -26.40
C LEU A 595 -14.84 9.36 -25.76
N VAL A 596 -13.70 10.06 -25.78
CA VAL A 596 -12.47 9.59 -25.13
C VAL A 596 -12.66 9.42 -23.61
N CYS A 597 -13.34 10.36 -22.96
CA CYS A 597 -13.67 10.26 -21.53
C CYS A 597 -14.52 9.01 -21.22
N GLN A 598 -15.52 8.71 -22.06
CA GLN A 598 -16.38 7.54 -21.90
C GLN A 598 -15.62 6.22 -22.11
N GLU A 599 -14.78 6.14 -23.15
CA GLU A 599 -13.95 4.96 -23.40
C GLU A 599 -12.91 4.74 -22.29
N ILE A 600 -12.35 5.81 -21.71
CA ILE A 600 -11.46 5.72 -20.54
C ILE A 600 -12.22 5.19 -19.32
N LEU A 601 -13.46 5.63 -19.06
CA LEU A 601 -14.24 5.08 -17.94
C LEU A 601 -14.54 3.59 -18.13
N LYS A 602 -14.92 3.18 -19.35
CA LYS A 602 -15.15 1.77 -19.67
C LYS A 602 -13.88 0.93 -19.48
N LEU A 603 -12.75 1.41 -19.98
CA LEU A 603 -11.45 0.80 -19.75
C LEU A 603 -11.14 0.65 -18.26
N LEU A 604 -11.35 1.71 -17.48
CA LEU A 604 -11.07 1.69 -16.04
C LEU A 604 -11.99 0.73 -15.29
N ASP A 605 -13.25 0.59 -15.70
CA ASP A 605 -14.15 -0.39 -15.08
C ASP A 605 -13.69 -1.83 -15.36
N GLU A 606 -13.34 -2.15 -16.61
CA GLU A 606 -12.77 -3.45 -16.98
C GLU A 606 -11.46 -3.75 -16.24
N CYS A 607 -10.57 -2.75 -16.12
CA CYS A 607 -9.32 -2.89 -15.38
C CYS A 607 -9.57 -3.05 -13.87
N CYS A 608 -10.51 -2.30 -13.28
CA CYS A 608 -10.90 -2.47 -11.88
C CYS A 608 -11.41 -3.89 -11.62
N GLN A 609 -12.30 -4.40 -12.49
CA GLN A 609 -12.82 -5.75 -12.36
C GLN A 609 -11.71 -6.80 -12.38
N LYS A 610 -10.77 -6.67 -13.33
CA LYS A 610 -9.59 -7.55 -13.39
C LYS A 610 -8.75 -7.52 -12.11
N VAL A 611 -8.62 -6.36 -11.45
CA VAL A 611 -7.90 -6.23 -10.18
C VAL A 611 -8.66 -6.89 -9.04
N GLU A 612 -9.98 -6.69 -8.96
CA GLU A 612 -10.85 -7.35 -7.99
C GLU A 612 -10.75 -8.87 -8.13
N ASP A 613 -10.89 -9.42 -9.34
CA ASP A 613 -10.79 -10.87 -9.59
C ASP A 613 -9.46 -11.47 -9.13
N THR A 614 -8.37 -10.69 -9.26
CA THR A 614 -7.02 -11.11 -8.83
C THR A 614 -6.87 -11.09 -7.33
N LEU A 615 -7.39 -10.04 -6.68
CA LEU A 615 -7.28 -9.87 -5.23
C LEU A 615 -8.23 -10.78 -4.48
N TYR A 616 -9.40 -11.16 -5.02
CA TYR A 616 -10.43 -11.93 -4.30
C TYR A 616 -10.46 -13.44 -4.66
N HIS A 617 -9.46 -13.95 -5.38
CA HIS A 617 -9.26 -15.40 -5.63
C HIS A 617 -10.52 -16.16 -6.06
N GLY A 618 -11.33 -15.58 -6.95
CA GLY A 618 -12.53 -16.25 -7.51
C GLY A 618 -13.74 -16.32 -6.57
N HIS A 619 -13.70 -15.69 -5.39
CA HIS A 619 -14.91 -15.45 -4.62
C HIS A 619 -15.68 -14.29 -5.27
N HIS A 620 -16.62 -14.62 -6.16
CA HIS A 620 -17.52 -13.65 -6.76
C HIS A 620 -18.27 -12.90 -5.65
N ALA A 621 -17.93 -11.62 -5.44
CA ALA A 621 -18.84 -10.72 -4.76
C ALA A 621 -20.00 -10.46 -5.71
N ASP A 622 -21.22 -10.82 -5.34
CA ASP A 622 -22.43 -10.62 -6.16
C ASP A 622 -22.61 -9.15 -6.63
N HIS A 623 -21.94 -8.19 -5.97
CA HIS A 623 -21.84 -6.80 -6.42
C HIS A 623 -20.46 -6.21 -6.11
N SER A 624 -19.90 -5.46 -7.08
CA SER A 624 -18.67 -4.71 -6.83
C SER A 624 -18.86 -3.69 -5.71
N SER A 625 -17.88 -3.61 -4.81
CA SER A 625 -17.83 -2.59 -3.76
C SER A 625 -17.47 -1.20 -4.29
N ARG A 626 -17.08 -1.07 -5.58
CA ARG A 626 -16.66 0.18 -6.20
C ARG A 626 -17.84 1.00 -6.72
N ARG A 627 -17.70 2.32 -6.70
CA ARG A 627 -18.63 3.27 -7.32
C ARG A 627 -17.87 4.41 -7.96
N ILE A 628 -18.27 4.78 -9.17
CA ILE A 628 -17.79 5.98 -9.86
C ILE A 628 -18.58 7.18 -9.34
N GLN A 629 -17.87 8.20 -8.86
CA GLN A 629 -18.45 9.45 -8.37
C GLN A 629 -17.94 10.64 -9.18
N TYR A 630 -18.87 11.47 -9.65
CA TYR A 630 -18.57 12.64 -10.46
C TYR A 630 -18.37 13.86 -9.56
N VAL A 631 -17.19 14.47 -9.61
CA VAL A 631 -16.87 15.64 -8.78
C VAL A 631 -17.63 16.86 -9.28
N CYS A 632 -18.41 17.48 -8.38
CA CYS A 632 -19.25 18.63 -8.67
C CYS A 632 -18.42 19.93 -8.62
N GLN A 633 -18.43 20.70 -9.71
CA GLN A 633 -17.69 21.96 -9.85
C GLN A 633 -18.54 23.20 -9.53
N CYS A 634 -19.60 23.06 -8.74
CA CYS A 634 -20.43 24.21 -8.38
C CYS A 634 -19.68 25.18 -7.44
N LYS A 635 -19.86 26.50 -7.62
CA LYS A 635 -19.10 27.55 -6.90
C LYS A 635 -19.36 27.64 -5.38
N ARG A 636 -20.13 26.73 -4.79
CA ARG A 636 -20.70 26.88 -3.44
C ARG A 636 -19.95 26.17 -2.32
N SER A 637 -19.03 25.27 -2.63
CA SER A 637 -18.15 24.65 -1.63
C SER A 637 -16.71 24.72 -2.10
N LYS A 638 -15.80 24.91 -1.14
CA LYS A 638 -14.36 24.72 -1.34
C LYS A 638 -13.94 23.25 -1.15
N GLU A 639 -14.79 22.44 -0.51
CA GLU A 639 -14.56 21.02 -0.29
C GLU A 639 -15.07 20.19 -1.46
N VAL A 640 -14.38 19.06 -1.71
CA VAL A 640 -14.78 18.08 -2.72
C VAL A 640 -16.16 17.53 -2.36
N HIS A 641 -17.07 17.58 -3.32
CA HIS A 641 -18.41 17.03 -3.19
C HIS A 641 -18.88 16.50 -4.54
N TYR A 642 -19.89 15.64 -4.50
CA TYR A 642 -20.30 14.85 -5.65
C TYR A 642 -21.66 15.29 -6.17
N ILE A 643 -21.84 15.06 -7.46
CA ILE A 643 -23.14 15.13 -8.12
C ILE A 643 -23.95 13.90 -7.68
N GLN A 644 -25.24 14.09 -7.37
CA GLN A 644 -26.17 13.06 -6.89
C GLN A 644 -27.17 12.65 -7.96
N ASP A 645 -27.77 11.47 -7.75
CA ASP A 645 -28.83 10.88 -8.59
C ASP A 645 -28.42 10.77 -10.06
N ILE A 646 -27.16 10.37 -10.29
CA ILE A 646 -26.63 10.10 -11.61
C ILE A 646 -26.75 8.62 -11.94
N ASP A 647 -27.38 8.35 -13.07
CA ASP A 647 -27.09 7.17 -13.88
C ASP A 647 -26.39 7.64 -15.16
N ALA A 648 -25.06 7.45 -15.26
CA ALA A 648 -24.30 7.94 -16.41
C ALA A 648 -24.58 7.16 -17.69
N GLU A 649 -25.17 5.96 -17.60
CA GLU A 649 -25.53 5.15 -18.75
C GLU A 649 -26.88 5.58 -19.34
N GLU A 650 -27.80 6.01 -18.49
CA GLU A 650 -29.15 6.44 -18.83
C GLU A 650 -29.32 7.96 -18.98
N GLN A 651 -28.46 8.77 -18.36
CA GLN A 651 -28.55 10.23 -18.40
C GLN A 651 -27.70 10.87 -19.51
N THR A 652 -28.31 11.87 -20.13
CA THR A 652 -27.71 12.76 -21.12
C THR A 652 -27.09 13.99 -20.45
N CYS A 653 -26.21 14.68 -21.17
CA CYS A 653 -25.62 15.94 -20.67
C CYS A 653 -26.63 17.09 -20.47
N PHE A 654 -27.90 16.90 -20.84
CA PHE A 654 -28.98 17.88 -20.69
C PHE A 654 -29.85 17.62 -19.47
N ASP A 655 -29.75 16.44 -18.85
CA ASP A 655 -30.57 16.12 -17.70
C ASP A 655 -30.14 16.95 -16.47
N PRO A 656 -31.11 17.41 -15.65
CA PRO A 656 -30.81 18.19 -14.47
C PRO A 656 -30.09 17.32 -13.43
N VAL A 657 -29.00 17.84 -12.87
CA VAL A 657 -28.24 17.16 -11.84
C VAL A 657 -28.39 17.84 -10.48
N TYR A 658 -28.27 17.03 -9.42
CA TYR A 658 -28.35 17.48 -8.04
C TYR A 658 -26.97 17.54 -7.41
N CYS A 659 -26.75 18.52 -6.54
CA CYS A 659 -25.52 18.61 -5.77
C CYS A 659 -25.82 18.15 -4.34
N LYS A 660 -24.92 17.36 -3.72
CA LYS A 660 -25.10 16.96 -2.31
C LYS A 660 -25.33 18.14 -1.36
N MET A 661 -24.82 19.33 -1.70
CA MET A 661 -24.98 20.56 -0.91
C MET A 661 -26.29 21.32 -1.20
N LYS A 662 -27.07 20.93 -2.22
CA LYS A 662 -28.42 21.46 -2.52
C LYS A 662 -29.30 20.46 -3.30
N ARG A 663 -30.52 20.21 -2.81
CA ARG A 663 -31.61 19.55 -3.56
C ARG A 663 -32.22 20.41 -4.70
N ILE A 664 -31.51 21.41 -5.24
CA ILE A 664 -32.00 22.23 -6.34
C ILE A 664 -31.36 21.75 -7.65
N PRO A 665 -32.14 21.38 -8.67
CA PRO A 665 -31.62 20.90 -9.95
C PRO A 665 -30.84 22.01 -10.68
N ARG A 666 -29.75 21.64 -11.36
CA ARG A 666 -28.96 22.53 -12.23
C ARG A 666 -28.48 21.79 -13.48
N SER A 667 -28.08 22.52 -14.52
CA SER A 667 -27.36 21.93 -15.64
C SER A 667 -25.94 21.54 -15.26
N LEU A 668 -25.39 20.55 -15.96
CA LEU A 668 -23.96 20.20 -15.92
C LEU A 668 -23.11 21.39 -16.42
N THR A 669 -21.92 21.56 -15.86
CA THR A 669 -20.93 22.48 -16.43
C THR A 669 -20.32 21.89 -17.70
N LYS A 670 -19.63 22.70 -18.51
CA LYS A 670 -18.94 22.23 -19.73
C LYS A 670 -17.99 21.06 -19.43
N ASN A 671 -17.22 21.15 -18.35
CA ASN A 671 -16.24 20.12 -17.97
C ASN A 671 -16.92 18.86 -17.41
N GLU A 672 -18.02 19.01 -16.67
CA GLU A 672 -18.81 17.87 -16.15
C GLU A 672 -19.51 17.12 -17.29
N SER A 673 -20.01 17.85 -18.29
CA SER A 673 -20.75 17.28 -19.44
C SER A 673 -19.93 16.34 -20.32
N LEU A 674 -18.60 16.35 -20.19
CA LEU A 674 -17.67 15.49 -20.93
C LEU A 674 -17.79 14.00 -20.56
N TRP A 675 -18.43 13.67 -19.42
CA TRP A 675 -18.59 12.29 -18.98
C TRP A 675 -19.91 11.62 -19.41
N PHE A 676 -20.93 12.40 -19.80
CA PHE A 676 -22.31 11.92 -20.03
C PHE A 676 -22.57 11.64 -21.51
N LYS A 677 -23.65 10.97 -21.91
CA LYS A 677 -23.98 10.82 -23.36
C LYS A 677 -24.58 12.12 -23.94
N LYS A 678 -24.65 12.25 -25.27
CA LYS A 678 -25.14 13.48 -25.95
C LYS A 678 -26.59 13.37 -26.46
N GLU A 679 -27.15 12.18 -26.69
CA GLU A 679 -28.37 12.06 -27.49
C GLU A 679 -29.66 11.79 -26.70
N ARG A 680 -30.64 12.66 -26.94
CA ARG A 680 -32.02 12.25 -27.27
C ARG A 680 -32.28 12.74 -28.71
N GLU A 681 -32.43 11.80 -29.64
CA GLU A 681 -32.90 11.94 -31.03
C GLU A 681 -32.04 12.69 -32.06
N ASP A 682 -31.22 11.95 -32.80
CA ASP A 682 -30.74 12.29 -34.15
C ASP A 682 -31.77 11.91 -35.24
N LEU A 683 -33.05 12.25 -35.02
CA LEU A 683 -34.15 12.04 -35.97
C LEU A 683 -34.96 13.32 -36.15
N SER A 684 -34.36 14.41 -36.65
CA SER A 684 -35.08 15.48 -37.39
C SER A 684 -34.19 16.64 -37.88
N LYS A 685 -33.08 16.37 -38.56
CA LYS A 685 -32.41 17.44 -39.36
C LYS A 685 -32.18 17.07 -40.81
N ASP A 686 -33.20 16.48 -41.42
CA ASP A 686 -33.52 16.58 -42.86
C ASP A 686 -34.75 17.46 -43.13
N LYS A 687 -35.08 18.40 -42.23
CA LYS A 687 -36.11 19.43 -42.45
C LYS A 687 -35.64 20.86 -42.13
N GLN A 688 -34.43 21.20 -42.58
CA GLN A 688 -34.02 22.60 -42.76
C GLN A 688 -33.68 22.89 -44.23
N ILE A 689 -34.55 22.45 -45.14
CA ILE A 689 -34.72 23.03 -46.49
C ILE A 689 -36.22 23.13 -46.77
N GLN A 690 -36.92 23.98 -46.02
CA GLN A 690 -38.17 24.64 -46.44
C GLN A 690 -38.66 25.48 -45.27
N CYS A 691 -38.35 26.77 -45.31
CA CYS A 691 -39.16 27.89 -44.81
C CYS A 691 -38.28 29.16 -44.86
N LEU A 692 -37.88 29.52 -46.08
CA LEU A 692 -37.45 30.86 -46.45
C LEU A 692 -38.20 31.20 -47.74
N GLN A 693 -39.39 31.78 -47.56
CA GLN A 693 -40.36 32.36 -48.51
C GLN A 693 -41.70 32.20 -47.74
N GLU A 694 -42.32 33.22 -47.16
CA GLU A 694 -42.87 34.45 -47.77
C GLU A 694 -43.03 35.59 -46.74
N ILE A 695 -43.33 36.78 -47.26
CA ILE A 695 -43.19 38.15 -46.71
C ILE A 695 -44.42 38.61 -45.88
N SER A 696 -44.13 39.40 -44.81
CA SER A 696 -44.76 40.56 -44.08
C SER A 696 -46.26 40.98 -44.26
N PRO A 697 -46.86 41.98 -43.52
CA PRO A 697 -46.33 42.98 -42.56
C PRO A 697 -47.25 43.35 -41.32
N SER A 698 -46.92 44.47 -40.63
CA SER A 698 -47.65 45.29 -39.62
C SER A 698 -47.75 44.75 -38.17
N GLU A 699 -47.60 45.52 -37.07
CA GLU A 699 -47.68 46.96 -36.83
C GLU A 699 -46.95 47.35 -35.51
N GLU A 700 -46.25 48.50 -35.55
CA GLU A 700 -45.94 49.52 -34.52
C GLU A 700 -45.64 49.17 -33.04
N ILE A 701 -44.52 49.72 -32.52
CA ILE A 701 -44.52 50.86 -31.57
C ILE A 701 -43.08 51.42 -31.40
N ASN A 702 -42.97 52.69 -31.81
CA ASN A 702 -42.09 53.82 -31.44
C ASN A 702 -40.73 53.64 -30.74
N VAL A 703 -39.73 54.23 -31.41
CA VAL A 703 -38.44 54.71 -30.90
C VAL A 703 -38.61 56.11 -30.31
N VAL A 704 -37.92 56.42 -29.21
CA VAL A 704 -37.32 57.74 -28.98
C VAL A 704 -35.91 57.53 -28.40
N ASP A 705 -34.95 58.17 -29.06
CA ASP A 705 -33.51 58.22 -28.82
C ASP A 705 -33.14 58.98 -27.54
N ASP A 706 -31.92 58.76 -27.01
CA ASP A 706 -30.88 59.80 -27.12
C ASP A 706 -29.49 59.30 -26.68
N ASP A 707 -28.51 59.75 -27.45
CA ASP A 707 -27.06 59.67 -27.28
C ASP A 707 -26.57 60.31 -25.97
N ASP A 708 -25.48 59.81 -25.38
CA ASP A 708 -24.21 60.56 -25.37
C ASP A 708 -23.03 59.80 -24.71
N ASP A 709 -21.97 59.72 -25.52
CA ASP A 709 -20.56 59.96 -25.23
C ASP A 709 -19.67 59.13 -24.28
N LYS A 710 -18.44 58.97 -24.77
CA LYS A 710 -17.31 58.14 -24.29
C LYS A 710 -16.14 59.08 -23.86
N PRO A 711 -14.88 58.61 -23.76
CA PRO A 711 -14.07 58.20 -22.59
C PRO A 711 -13.07 59.26 -22.04
N THR A 712 -12.42 59.04 -20.87
CA THR A 712 -10.92 59.01 -20.67
C THR A 712 -10.42 58.92 -19.21
N LEU A 713 -9.12 58.55 -19.09
CA LEU A 713 -8.28 58.30 -17.91
C LEU A 713 -8.14 59.44 -16.88
N GLN A 714 -7.96 59.11 -15.58
CA GLN A 714 -6.71 59.36 -14.79
C GLN A 714 -6.82 59.00 -13.28
N LYS A 715 -5.84 58.21 -12.79
CA LYS A 715 -4.98 58.40 -11.60
C LYS A 715 -5.53 58.99 -10.27
N VAL A 716 -5.30 58.24 -9.16
CA VAL A 716 -4.64 58.62 -7.87
C VAL A 716 -5.37 58.26 -6.55
N LYS A 717 -4.67 57.40 -5.77
CA LYS A 717 -4.44 57.29 -4.30
C LYS A 717 -5.55 57.40 -3.24
N SER A 718 -5.53 56.36 -2.38
CA SER A 718 -5.61 56.31 -0.89
C SER A 718 -6.44 57.34 -0.12
N THR A 719 -7.38 56.85 0.70
CA THR A 719 -7.27 56.86 2.18
C THR A 719 -8.42 56.08 2.85
N THR A 720 -8.08 55.60 4.04
CA THR A 720 -8.87 54.93 5.10
C THR A 720 -10.07 55.72 5.60
N ASN A 721 -11.12 55.01 6.05
CA ASN A 721 -11.76 55.13 7.38
C ASN A 721 -13.10 54.35 7.40
N TYR A 722 -13.29 53.45 8.36
CA TYR A 722 -14.34 53.52 9.39
C TYR A 722 -14.35 52.25 10.28
N SER A 723 -14.61 52.52 11.56
CA SER A 723 -14.39 51.73 12.77
C SER A 723 -15.37 50.55 12.97
N PRO A 724 -15.01 49.53 13.76
CA PRO A 724 -15.94 48.55 14.31
C PRO A 724 -16.32 48.89 15.77
N THR A 725 -17.61 48.78 16.12
CA THR A 725 -18.06 48.77 17.52
C THR A 725 -18.31 47.32 17.96
N GLN A 726 -17.73 47.01 19.11
CA GLN A 726 -17.64 45.72 19.79
C GLN A 726 -18.98 45.20 20.33
N ILE A 727 -19.14 43.87 20.41
CA ILE A 727 -19.49 43.19 21.67
C ILE A 727 -18.60 41.94 21.81
N SER A 728 -18.12 41.80 23.04
CA SER A 728 -17.10 40.93 23.61
C SER A 728 -17.50 39.47 23.76
N GLU A 729 -16.54 38.56 23.50
CA GLU A 729 -16.27 37.40 24.35
C GLU A 729 -14.75 37.16 24.34
N SER A 730 -14.13 37.31 25.51
CA SER A 730 -12.69 37.17 25.74
C SER A 730 -12.33 35.71 26.00
N ASN A 731 -11.31 35.19 25.31
CA ASN A 731 -10.06 34.76 25.94
C ASN A 731 -9.03 34.30 24.89
N ASP A 732 -7.90 35.01 24.93
CA ASP A 732 -6.55 34.71 24.43
C ASP A 732 -6.34 33.52 23.48
N ASP A 733 -6.20 33.83 22.20
CA ASP A 733 -5.29 33.12 21.29
C ASP A 733 -4.63 34.18 20.39
N GLN A 734 -3.38 34.54 20.70
CA GLN A 734 -2.53 35.34 19.81
C GLN A 734 -2.40 34.61 18.48
N LYS A 735 -3.06 35.12 17.43
CA LYS A 735 -2.81 34.71 16.04
C LYS A 735 -1.32 34.89 15.73
N LYS A 736 -0.57 33.79 15.68
CA LYS A 736 0.80 33.77 15.15
C LYS A 736 0.76 34.21 13.68
N ALA A 737 1.38 35.34 13.36
CA ALA A 737 1.53 35.82 11.99
C ALA A 737 2.47 34.88 11.22
N ILE A 738 1.90 34.11 10.28
CA ILE A 738 2.65 33.19 9.40
C ILE A 738 3.36 34.01 8.32
N LEU A 739 4.67 33.80 8.19
CA LEU A 739 5.53 34.41 7.19
C LEU A 739 5.46 33.62 5.88
N THR A 740 5.44 34.34 4.77
CA THR A 740 5.50 33.74 3.42
C THR A 740 6.69 34.31 2.67
N ILE A 741 6.97 33.77 1.48
CA ILE A 741 8.00 34.31 0.58
C ILE A 741 7.86 35.82 0.31
N ARG A 742 6.64 36.38 0.45
CA ARG A 742 6.39 37.83 0.31
C ARG A 742 7.08 38.67 1.39
N ASN A 743 7.38 38.07 2.55
CA ASN A 743 8.06 38.70 3.68
C ASN A 743 9.59 38.64 3.59
N LEU A 744 10.17 38.00 2.57
CA LEU A 744 11.62 37.81 2.44
C LEU A 744 12.41 39.13 2.51
N ILE A 745 11.94 40.17 1.83
CA ILE A 745 12.60 41.49 1.82
C ILE A 745 12.57 42.14 3.21
N GLU A 746 11.45 41.97 3.92
CA GLU A 746 11.27 42.48 5.26
C GLU A 746 12.20 41.77 6.24
N ILE A 747 12.24 40.43 6.20
CA ILE A 747 13.13 39.60 7.02
C ILE A 747 14.61 39.95 6.79
N LEU A 748 15.02 40.14 5.54
CA LEU A 748 16.40 40.56 5.21
C LEU A 748 16.72 41.94 5.79
N ARG A 749 15.76 42.88 5.77
CA ARG A 749 15.93 44.18 6.45
C ARG A 749 16.05 44.01 7.96
N VAL A 750 15.22 43.18 8.59
CA VAL A 750 15.30 42.93 10.03
C VAL A 750 16.64 42.33 10.43
N LEU A 751 17.13 41.33 9.70
CA LEU A 751 18.43 40.72 9.97
C LEU A 751 19.59 41.70 9.73
N LYS A 752 19.49 42.55 8.70
CA LYS A 752 20.50 43.58 8.42
C LYS A 752 20.54 44.66 9.48
N ASP A 753 19.37 45.18 9.88
CA ASP A 753 19.23 46.21 10.91
C ASP A 753 19.62 45.67 12.30
N GLY A 754 19.40 44.37 12.54
CA GLY A 754 19.88 43.65 13.73
C GLY A 754 21.38 43.31 13.71
N HIS A 755 22.11 43.67 12.65
CA HIS A 755 23.53 43.36 12.45
C HIS A 755 23.87 41.85 12.41
N PHE A 756 23.00 41.01 11.84
CA PHE A 756 23.25 39.59 11.69
C PHE A 756 24.52 39.31 10.85
N GLN A 757 25.38 38.43 11.34
CA GLN A 757 26.58 38.02 10.62
C GLN A 757 26.24 37.07 9.46
N THR A 758 26.18 37.62 8.24
CA THR A 758 25.80 36.90 7.01
C THR A 758 26.58 35.60 6.78
N LYS A 759 27.81 35.47 7.28
CA LYS A 759 28.61 34.23 7.16
C LYS A 759 28.01 33.03 7.91
N LYS A 760 27.14 33.26 8.91
CA LYS A 760 26.47 32.22 9.71
C LYS A 760 25.16 31.72 9.09
N TRP A 761 24.92 32.01 7.82
CA TRP A 761 23.68 31.66 7.13
C TRP A 761 23.45 30.14 7.02
N ILE A 762 24.51 29.32 7.00
CA ILE A 762 24.41 27.86 7.00
C ILE A 762 23.83 27.38 8.32
N ASP A 763 24.42 27.81 9.44
CA ASP A 763 23.94 27.44 10.78
C ASP A 763 22.51 27.94 10.99
N LEU A 764 22.22 29.18 10.58
CA LEU A 764 20.87 29.72 10.61
C LEU A 764 19.89 28.85 9.80
N GLY A 765 20.26 28.42 8.60
CA GLY A 765 19.45 27.54 7.78
C GLY A 765 19.16 26.20 8.44
N LEU A 766 20.16 25.61 9.11
CA LEU A 766 20.00 24.35 9.86
C LEU A 766 19.02 24.51 11.02
N TYR A 767 19.13 25.59 11.80
CA TYR A 767 18.21 25.85 12.93
C TYR A 767 16.80 26.26 12.47
N LEU A 768 16.67 26.80 11.25
CA LEU A 768 15.38 27.03 10.59
C LEU A 768 14.77 25.73 10.00
N GLY A 769 15.46 24.59 10.12
CA GLY A 769 14.97 23.28 9.69
C GLY A 769 15.27 22.93 8.23
N LEU A 770 16.16 23.65 7.55
CA LEU A 770 16.59 23.33 6.19
C LEU A 770 17.61 22.18 6.18
N PHE A 771 17.55 21.33 5.15
CA PHE A 771 18.50 20.25 5.00
C PHE A 771 19.90 20.76 4.64
N HIS A 772 20.92 20.19 5.28
CA HIS A 772 22.32 20.51 5.00
C HIS A 772 22.71 20.37 3.52
N ASN A 773 22.12 19.43 2.77
CA ASN A 773 22.40 19.27 1.33
C ASN A 773 21.87 20.45 0.51
N ASP A 774 20.73 21.03 0.90
CA ASP A 774 20.20 22.21 0.23
C ASP A 774 21.09 23.44 0.50
N LEU A 775 21.58 23.58 1.73
CA LEU A 775 22.53 24.62 2.09
C LEU A 775 23.86 24.45 1.34
N LYS A 776 24.40 23.23 1.23
CA LYS A 776 25.58 22.97 0.38
C LYS A 776 25.34 23.27 -1.10
N THR A 777 24.12 23.02 -1.59
CA THR A 777 23.73 23.37 -2.96
C THR A 777 23.69 24.88 -3.15
N ILE A 778 23.12 25.62 -2.21
CA ILE A 778 23.13 27.09 -2.20
C ILE A 778 24.58 27.61 -2.17
N GLU A 779 25.44 27.06 -1.31
CA GLU A 779 26.85 27.46 -1.22
C GLU A 779 27.62 27.19 -2.52
N THR A 780 27.34 26.07 -3.19
CA THR A 780 27.97 25.69 -4.46
C THR A 780 27.49 26.58 -5.61
N ASN A 781 26.21 26.98 -5.60
CA ASN A 781 25.62 27.85 -6.61
C ASN A 781 26.08 29.31 -6.49
N TYR A 782 26.40 29.76 -5.27
CA TYR A 782 26.82 31.14 -4.99
C TYR A 782 28.13 31.18 -4.19
N PRO A 783 29.23 30.66 -4.77
CA PRO A 783 30.50 30.56 -4.05
C PRO A 783 31.04 31.95 -3.72
N ARG A 784 31.42 32.15 -2.46
CA ARG A 784 31.95 33.42 -1.90
C ARG A 784 30.96 34.59 -1.83
N ASP A 785 29.68 34.38 -2.09
CA ASP A 785 28.63 35.40 -1.93
C ASP A 785 27.70 35.03 -0.76
N ALA A 786 28.15 35.35 0.46
CA ALA A 786 27.39 35.04 1.67
C ALA A 786 26.02 35.76 1.71
N GLU A 787 25.90 36.95 1.11
CA GLU A 787 24.66 37.74 1.10
C GLU A 787 23.61 37.08 0.21
N GLN A 788 24.02 36.62 -0.98
CA GLN A 788 23.16 35.85 -1.86
C GLN A 788 22.82 34.48 -1.26
N CYS A 789 23.77 33.80 -0.59
CA CYS A 789 23.49 32.55 0.09
C CYS A 789 22.47 32.71 1.25
N LEU A 790 22.59 33.75 2.07
CA LEU A 790 21.62 34.03 3.14
C LEU A 790 20.23 34.30 2.56
N ARG A 791 20.15 35.05 1.45
CA ARG A 791 18.89 35.33 0.77
C ARG A 791 18.21 34.08 0.24
N GLU A 792 18.96 33.18 -0.41
CA GLU A 792 18.43 31.92 -0.94
C GLU A 792 18.08 30.93 0.17
N CYS A 793 18.84 30.92 1.26
CA CYS A 793 18.52 30.16 2.47
C CYS A 793 17.17 30.59 3.06
N LEU A 794 16.97 31.89 3.30
CA LEU A 794 15.70 32.40 3.82
C LEU A 794 14.54 32.24 2.84
N ALA A 795 14.79 32.41 1.53
CA ALA A 795 13.78 32.18 0.50
C ALA A 795 13.31 30.72 0.51
N LYS A 796 14.26 29.78 0.64
CA LYS A 796 13.97 28.36 0.73
C LYS A 796 13.21 28.02 2.02
N TRP A 797 13.63 28.54 3.16
CA TRP A 797 12.91 28.37 4.42
C TRP A 797 11.45 28.85 4.33
N LEU A 798 11.21 30.05 3.78
CA LEU A 798 9.85 30.61 3.63
C LEU A 798 8.99 29.89 2.58
N THR A 799 9.59 29.04 1.74
CA THR A 799 8.90 28.23 0.73
C THR A 799 8.60 26.83 1.25
N ASP A 800 9.49 26.27 2.06
CA ASP A 800 9.41 24.89 2.54
C ASP A 800 8.67 24.77 3.91
N ASP A 801 8.70 25.81 4.76
CA ASP A 801 8.05 25.81 6.08
C ASP A 801 6.70 26.56 6.06
N ILE A 802 5.59 25.80 6.05
CA ILE A 802 4.21 26.33 6.11
C ILE A 802 3.84 26.97 7.45
N GLU A 803 4.69 26.83 8.47
CA GLU A 803 4.55 27.44 9.79
C GLU A 803 5.71 28.40 10.10
N ALA A 804 6.34 28.98 9.07
CA ALA A 804 7.38 29.99 9.25
C ALA A 804 6.82 31.19 10.04
N THR A 805 7.50 31.58 11.13
CA THR A 805 7.07 32.69 11.99
C THR A 805 8.27 33.50 12.45
N TRP A 806 8.04 34.75 12.87
CA TRP A 806 9.08 35.59 13.48
C TRP A 806 9.69 34.94 14.74
N ASP A 807 8.91 34.15 15.48
CA ASP A 807 9.41 33.41 16.64
C ASP A 807 10.41 32.32 16.26
N LYS A 808 10.13 31.55 15.21
CA LYS A 808 11.09 30.56 14.68
C LYS A 808 12.38 31.22 14.23
N LEU A 809 12.29 32.37 13.55
CA LEU A 809 13.47 33.13 13.13
C LEU A 809 14.28 33.66 14.32
N ALA A 810 13.61 34.20 15.34
CA ALA A 810 14.27 34.70 16.54
C ALA A 810 14.94 33.56 17.34
N ILE A 811 14.28 32.40 17.46
CA ILE A 811 14.87 31.22 18.11
C ILE A 811 16.10 30.76 17.33
N ALA A 812 15.98 30.59 16.01
CA ALA A 812 17.11 30.15 15.18
C ALA A 812 18.29 31.13 15.23
N ALA A 813 18.03 32.45 15.20
CA ALA A 813 19.08 33.45 15.37
C ALA A 813 19.77 33.35 16.76
N GLY A 814 18.99 33.08 17.81
CA GLY A 814 19.52 32.86 19.16
C GLY A 814 20.42 31.63 19.26
N GLU A 815 20.02 30.51 18.67
CA GLU A 815 20.78 29.25 18.65
C GLU A 815 22.10 29.37 17.85
N VAL A 816 22.14 30.25 16.85
CA VAL A 816 23.36 30.61 16.09
C VAL A 816 24.34 31.49 16.92
N GLY A 817 23.96 31.84 18.14
CA GLY A 817 24.73 32.69 19.05
C GLY A 817 24.59 34.20 18.77
N GLU A 818 23.56 34.60 18.01
CA GLU A 818 23.24 36.00 17.71
C GLU A 818 22.08 36.49 18.61
N THR A 819 22.31 36.50 19.94
CA THR A 819 21.28 36.84 20.94
C THR A 819 20.75 38.27 20.78
N SER A 820 21.59 39.23 20.40
CA SER A 820 21.18 40.61 20.10
C SER A 820 20.25 40.71 18.88
N VAL A 821 20.51 39.90 17.83
CA VAL A 821 19.64 39.80 16.64
C VAL A 821 18.30 39.17 17.03
N ALA A 822 18.32 38.12 17.85
CA ALA A 822 17.10 37.45 18.32
C ALA A 822 16.21 38.39 19.16
N GLU A 823 16.80 39.18 20.06
CA GLU A 823 16.08 40.20 20.85
C GLU A 823 15.55 41.33 19.95
N TYR A 824 16.31 41.73 18.93
CA TYR A 824 15.89 42.72 17.95
C TYR A 824 14.70 42.23 17.09
N ILE A 825 14.70 40.96 16.68
CA ILE A 825 13.56 40.37 15.96
C ILE A 825 12.32 40.34 16.86
N LYS A 826 12.47 39.98 18.14
CA LYS A 826 11.36 39.94 19.11
C LYS A 826 10.77 41.33 19.37
N SER A 827 11.59 42.37 19.52
CA SER A 827 11.10 43.74 19.75
C SER A 827 10.44 44.34 18.51
N ARG A 828 10.90 43.98 17.31
CA ARG A 828 10.30 44.45 16.04
C ARG A 828 8.99 43.74 15.70
N LYS A 829 8.80 42.50 16.17
CA LYS A 829 7.52 41.77 16.12
C LYS A 829 6.40 42.49 16.89
N GLU A 830 6.72 43.24 17.95
CA GLU A 830 5.72 43.99 18.73
C GLU A 830 5.26 45.29 18.04
N LEU A 831 5.96 45.72 16.98
CA LEU A 831 5.69 46.95 16.23
C LEU A 831 5.02 46.70 14.86
N ILE A 832 4.91 45.45 14.42
CA ILE A 832 4.34 44.99 13.13
C ILE A 832 3.09 44.18 13.41
#